data_AF-A0A9W6Y7V0-F1
#
_entry.id   AF-A0A9W6Y7V0-F1
#
_cell.length_a   1.000
_cell.length_b   1.000
_cell.length_c   1.000
_cell.angle_alpha   90.00
_cell.angle_beta   90.00
_cell.angle_gamma   90.00
#
_symmetry.space_group_name_H-M   'P 1'
#
loop_
_entity.id
_entity.type
_entity.pdbx_description
1 polymer ?
#
loop_
_entity_poly.entity_id
_entity_poly.type
_entity_poly.pdbx_seq_one_letter_code
_entity_poly.pdbx_strand_id
1 'polypeptide(L)'
;MSLQDFMHNYEMESLQLGITARRDVTLRIMEFFPSPEDDGLGSSFQATSQALAARRAAESSKREERPGATLVLAGNTREGFHRRLRNIQLVALANALHKSNVPGLVGLDFRYNYIGEHEEAGQHDAENGGEDDEGEARDEHEFLLESASSLGRLLQPTSPYPCQITELNLQGNRLGSESCRLLCTALDAAGLASPLRRLNLNGNPLGSVGGHAIAALLASSSCPLQEIDVGNTELNVSNLIAIAQSLRTNRSLKALNLDNLVVRSMEEEAIQYIGKALQVNTVLTNLSLAKHQMSDHGAQVLAERLLDNRSLRRLVLRANRIGSTGASALAAMMLRHPTLAEFDLSANRIGDAGAKAFAQVVRANMATPLEVLSLCSTSLTDEGMAAIATACLKPQKPEAGSRLRGLLLWGNVFGPKTSPLVLELCEPGGRFHENGVETDFLPRLVDGEVLVAHQKARHFSQFASPKRAVPKTSSNVQLSSVGSLVACNAAHRVWCLNGHYFSLHAPLKPATSSRLARWFSSSDAPASDESFASLADQVQREVQVIQDVVSTAHSKQELAGLREEAEASDLWDDATHAASVVQRLAALESRETRADELHRRFFDTKELHLMATEEDDEPMLRDCVNTMAVIRSDAQQLRLELLLSHESDTRSCFLEIQAGAGGTDSCDWTAMLARMYGRWGGARGFQVQHVDESVGDEAGFRSVVLRLDGAYAYGWAKSEAGVHRLVRISPFDSAGRRHTSFAQVRVYPMAAEGRSSEEIEISTKDLRIDTFRSSGPGGQHVNSTDSAIRITHLPTGIVVQSQSDRSQHRNKAEALAMLRAKLYQRKLEEETRKRQQFAQGLGENAWGNQIRSYVLHPYQLVKDHRTNYSEGNTGQVLDGDIDHFIEKMLLHQAASKSGDIEDRNPGVSNE
;
A
#
# COMPACT_ATOMS: atom_id res chain seq x y z
N MET A 1 -21.51 -43.02 7.00
CA MET A 1 -21.87 -43.06 5.57
C MET A 1 -20.79 -43.84 4.86
N SER A 2 -21.12 -44.94 4.22
CA SER A 2 -20.16 -45.64 3.35
C SER A 2 -19.85 -44.76 2.12
N LEU A 3 -18.73 -45.00 1.43
CA LEU A 3 -18.42 -44.26 0.19
C LEU A 3 -19.56 -44.42 -0.84
N GLN A 4 -20.20 -45.58 -0.84
CA GLN A 4 -21.34 -45.93 -1.68
C GLN A 4 -22.58 -45.08 -1.34
N ASP A 5 -22.89 -44.92 -0.05
CA ASP A 5 -23.97 -44.02 0.41
C ASP A 5 -23.63 -42.54 0.12
N PHE A 6 -22.35 -42.15 0.19
CA PHE A 6 -21.93 -40.79 -0.13
C PHE A 6 -22.12 -40.47 -1.62
N MET A 7 -21.76 -41.40 -2.50
CA MET A 7 -22.00 -41.22 -3.94
C MET A 7 -23.49 -41.17 -4.29
N HIS A 8 -24.30 -42.01 -3.63
CA HIS A 8 -25.73 -42.09 -3.86
C HIS A 8 -26.49 -40.86 -3.33
N ASN A 9 -26.15 -40.37 -2.13
CA ASN A 9 -26.84 -39.25 -1.49
C ASN A 9 -26.51 -37.87 -2.10
N TYR A 10 -25.46 -37.77 -2.93
CA TYR A 10 -25.00 -36.49 -3.49
C TYR A 10 -25.08 -36.41 -5.04
N GLU A 11 -25.83 -37.30 -5.71
CA GLU A 11 -26.05 -37.29 -7.18
C GLU A 11 -24.76 -37.13 -8.03
N MET A 12 -23.69 -37.81 -7.63
CA MET A 12 -22.36 -37.66 -8.24
C MET A 12 -22.18 -38.48 -9.54
N GLU A 13 -23.17 -38.49 -10.44
CA GLU A 13 -23.23 -39.38 -11.62
C GLU A 13 -22.23 -39.01 -12.75
N SER A 14 -21.64 -37.82 -12.75
CA SER A 14 -20.74 -37.35 -13.83
C SER A 14 -19.36 -36.88 -13.38
N LEU A 15 -18.72 -37.61 -12.46
CA LEU A 15 -17.33 -37.34 -12.06
C LEU A 15 -16.34 -37.66 -13.20
N GLN A 16 -16.01 -36.66 -14.02
CA GLN A 16 -14.76 -36.68 -14.81
C GLN A 16 -13.57 -36.42 -13.88
N LEU A 17 -13.17 -37.46 -13.16
CA LEU A 17 -12.04 -37.46 -12.25
C LEU A 17 -10.72 -37.37 -13.03
N GLY A 18 -10.18 -36.16 -13.14
CA GLY A 18 -8.79 -35.91 -13.54
C GLY A 18 -7.82 -36.28 -12.42
N ILE A 19 -7.82 -37.54 -11.98
CA ILE A 19 -6.94 -38.00 -10.89
C ILE A 19 -5.52 -38.12 -11.44
N THR A 20 -4.67 -37.14 -11.12
CA THR A 20 -3.21 -37.31 -11.17
C THR A 20 -2.73 -37.88 -9.84
N ALA A 21 -3.09 -39.15 -9.56
CA ALA A 21 -2.50 -39.96 -8.51
C ALA A 21 -1.59 -41.03 -9.13
N ARG A 22 -0.75 -41.69 -8.34
CA ARG A 22 0.00 -42.84 -8.83
C ARG A 22 -0.95 -43.93 -9.32
N ARG A 23 -0.54 -44.66 -10.36
CA ARG A 23 -1.34 -45.70 -11.03
C ARG A 23 -1.90 -46.76 -10.07
N ASP A 24 -1.13 -47.17 -9.07
CA ASP A 24 -1.54 -48.16 -8.03
C ASP A 24 -2.64 -47.63 -7.10
N VAL A 25 -2.54 -46.37 -6.68
CA VAL A 25 -3.55 -45.71 -5.84
C VAL A 25 -4.78 -45.34 -6.65
N THR A 26 -4.62 -44.89 -7.90
CA THR A 26 -5.75 -44.70 -8.82
C THR A 26 -6.49 -46.02 -9.04
N LEU A 27 -5.80 -47.14 -9.23
CA LEU A 27 -6.43 -48.46 -9.39
C LEU A 27 -7.22 -48.87 -8.14
N ARG A 28 -6.66 -48.68 -6.93
CA ARG A 28 -7.37 -48.97 -5.67
C ARG A 28 -8.54 -48.03 -5.43
N ILE A 29 -8.39 -46.74 -5.71
CA ILE A 29 -9.48 -45.76 -5.67
C ILE A 29 -10.59 -46.18 -6.68
N MET A 30 -10.21 -46.68 -7.86
CA MET A 30 -11.14 -47.22 -8.87
C MET A 30 -11.83 -48.53 -8.46
N GLU A 31 -11.22 -49.40 -7.64
CA GLU A 31 -11.87 -50.59 -7.08
C GLU A 31 -13.02 -50.25 -6.12
N PHE A 32 -12.99 -49.05 -5.52
CA PHE A 32 -14.09 -48.55 -4.68
C PHE A 32 -15.23 -47.90 -5.47
N PHE A 33 -15.05 -47.69 -6.79
CA PHE A 33 -16.09 -47.20 -7.69
C PHE A 33 -16.75 -48.39 -8.44
N PRO A 34 -18.07 -48.43 -8.60
CA PRO A 34 -18.76 -49.56 -9.22
C PRO A 34 -18.33 -49.79 -10.69
N SER A 35 -18.33 -51.06 -11.10
CA SER A 35 -18.03 -51.50 -12.48
C SER A 35 -19.04 -50.91 -13.47
N PRO A 36 -18.62 -50.48 -14.68
CA PRO A 36 -19.47 -49.80 -15.66
C PRO A 36 -20.53 -50.68 -16.34
N GLU A 37 -20.79 -51.90 -15.86
CA GLU A 37 -21.65 -52.85 -16.55
C GLU A 37 -23.11 -52.85 -16.11
N ASP A 38 -23.49 -52.21 -14.99
CA ASP A 38 -24.84 -52.43 -14.43
C ASP A 38 -25.77 -51.23 -14.24
N ASP A 39 -25.36 -49.99 -14.51
CA ASP A 39 -26.30 -48.86 -14.43
C ASP A 39 -26.02 -47.85 -15.54
N GLY A 40 -27.08 -47.43 -16.24
CA GLY A 40 -27.08 -46.65 -17.49
C GLY A 40 -26.44 -45.27 -17.44
N LEU A 41 -25.13 -45.21 -17.19
CA LEU A 41 -24.32 -44.00 -17.17
C LEU A 41 -23.90 -43.59 -18.59
N GLY A 42 -24.06 -42.30 -18.89
CA GLY A 42 -23.92 -41.72 -20.21
C GLY A 42 -22.53 -41.82 -20.86
N SER A 43 -22.52 -41.67 -22.19
CA SER A 43 -21.39 -41.81 -23.12
C SER A 43 -20.10 -41.03 -22.79
N SER A 44 -20.15 -40.07 -21.87
CA SER A 44 -19.01 -39.25 -21.47
C SER A 44 -17.99 -40.00 -20.59
N PHE A 45 -18.42 -41.00 -19.82
CA PHE A 45 -17.54 -41.80 -18.94
C PHE A 45 -16.69 -42.81 -19.74
N GLN A 46 -17.27 -43.33 -20.83
CA GLN A 46 -16.61 -44.24 -21.77
C GLN A 46 -15.39 -43.59 -22.45
N ALA A 47 -15.50 -42.33 -22.84
CA ALA A 47 -14.42 -41.58 -23.50
C ALA A 47 -13.23 -41.32 -22.56
N THR A 48 -13.49 -41.00 -21.29
CA THR A 48 -12.46 -40.76 -20.29
C THR A 48 -11.73 -42.06 -19.90
N SER A 49 -12.46 -43.17 -19.78
CA SER A 49 -11.87 -44.50 -19.54
C SER A 49 -10.96 -44.96 -20.68
N GLN A 50 -11.36 -44.71 -21.94
CA GLN A 50 -10.55 -44.99 -23.13
C GLN A 50 -9.33 -44.08 -23.26
N ALA A 51 -9.44 -42.78 -22.95
CA ALA A 51 -8.31 -41.85 -22.94
C ALA A 51 -7.27 -42.20 -21.86
N LEU A 52 -7.73 -42.63 -20.68
CA LEU A 52 -6.85 -43.18 -19.64
C LEU A 52 -6.21 -44.49 -20.10
N ALA A 53 -6.93 -45.37 -20.80
CA ALA A 53 -6.39 -46.61 -21.35
C ALA A 53 -5.31 -46.38 -22.44
N ALA A 54 -5.46 -45.35 -23.26
CA ALA A 54 -4.42 -44.96 -24.22
C ALA A 54 -3.15 -44.44 -23.52
N ARG A 55 -3.32 -43.68 -22.42
CA ARG A 55 -2.22 -43.24 -21.56
C ARG A 55 -1.55 -44.40 -20.80
N ARG A 56 -2.32 -45.44 -20.41
CA ARG A 56 -1.81 -46.70 -19.78
C ARG A 56 -0.78 -47.42 -20.65
N ALA A 57 -0.83 -47.28 -21.98
CA ALA A 57 0.06 -47.93 -22.93
C ALA A 57 1.40 -47.18 -23.12
N ALA A 58 1.39 -45.85 -23.08
CA ALA A 58 2.55 -45.01 -23.37
C ALA A 58 3.60 -44.93 -22.24
N GLU A 59 3.17 -45.08 -20.97
CA GLU A 59 4.02 -44.82 -19.78
C GLU A 59 4.59 -46.09 -19.12
N SER A 60 4.45 -47.26 -19.74
CA SER A 60 4.87 -48.56 -19.17
C SER A 60 6.39 -48.78 -19.09
N SER A 61 7.23 -47.86 -19.59
CA SER A 61 8.62 -48.14 -19.93
C SER A 61 9.70 -47.61 -18.97
N LYS A 62 9.39 -46.91 -17.87
CA LYS A 62 10.41 -46.44 -16.90
C LYS A 62 9.93 -46.56 -15.45
N ARG A 63 10.57 -47.41 -14.65
CA ARG A 63 10.21 -47.73 -13.25
C ARG A 63 11.33 -47.35 -12.27
N GLU A 64 10.97 -46.62 -11.21
CA GLU A 64 11.55 -46.72 -9.86
C GLU A 64 10.41 -46.51 -8.84
N GLU A 65 10.26 -47.45 -7.90
CA GLU A 65 9.22 -47.43 -6.85
C GLU A 65 9.61 -46.48 -5.71
N ARG A 66 8.88 -45.37 -5.54
CA ARG A 66 8.98 -44.51 -4.34
C ARG A 66 7.95 -44.98 -3.28
N PRO A 67 8.07 -44.70 -1.98
CA PRO A 67 7.04 -45.02 -0.97
C PRO A 67 6.04 -43.84 -0.78
N GLY A 68 4.73 -44.07 -0.89
CA GLY A 68 3.66 -43.07 -0.62
C GLY A 68 3.10 -42.32 -1.85
N ALA A 69 1.78 -42.10 -1.88
CA ALA A 69 1.06 -41.37 -2.93
C ALA A 69 0.29 -40.15 -2.36
N THR A 70 0.24 -39.08 -3.13
CA THR A 70 -0.53 -37.85 -2.86
C THR A 70 -1.74 -37.82 -3.79
N LEU A 71 -2.94 -37.63 -3.24
CA LEU A 71 -4.14 -37.37 -4.03
C LEU A 71 -4.15 -35.89 -4.39
N VAL A 72 -3.98 -35.60 -5.68
CA VAL A 72 -4.04 -34.25 -6.22
C VAL A 72 -5.44 -33.98 -6.76
N LEU A 73 -6.15 -33.07 -6.09
CA LEU A 73 -7.44 -32.52 -6.48
C LEU A 73 -7.24 -31.03 -6.75
N ALA A 74 -6.35 -30.67 -7.68
CA ALA A 74 -6.07 -29.27 -7.97
C ALA A 74 -7.18 -28.65 -8.82
N GLY A 75 -7.72 -27.51 -8.38
CA GLY A 75 -8.64 -26.71 -9.18
C GLY A 75 -7.86 -26.02 -10.31
N ASN A 76 -8.10 -26.43 -11.56
CA ASN A 76 -7.48 -25.79 -12.72
C ASN A 76 -8.56 -25.02 -13.49
N THR A 77 -8.47 -23.69 -13.42
CA THR A 77 -9.14 -22.68 -14.26
C THR A 77 -10.56 -22.21 -13.86
N ARG A 78 -10.73 -20.88 -13.98
CA ARG A 78 -11.76 -20.01 -13.42
C ARG A 78 -13.23 -20.29 -13.83
N GLU A 79 -13.51 -21.16 -14.81
CA GLU A 79 -14.87 -21.26 -15.38
C GLU A 79 -15.43 -22.67 -15.61
N GLY A 80 -14.61 -23.74 -15.66
CA GLY A 80 -15.09 -25.06 -16.12
C GLY A 80 -15.42 -26.06 -15.01
N PHE A 81 -14.59 -26.14 -13.97
CA PHE A 81 -14.68 -27.17 -12.94
C PHE A 81 -15.59 -26.77 -11.76
N HIS A 82 -15.74 -25.46 -11.53
CA HIS A 82 -16.38 -24.86 -10.37
C HIS A 82 -17.89 -25.09 -10.24
N ARG A 83 -18.61 -25.44 -11.33
CA ARG A 83 -20.06 -25.68 -11.25
C ARG A 83 -20.47 -27.12 -10.91
N ARG A 84 -19.55 -28.11 -10.94
CA ARG A 84 -19.95 -29.54 -10.86
C ARG A 84 -19.64 -30.24 -9.54
N LEU A 85 -18.72 -29.75 -8.72
CA LEU A 85 -18.54 -30.23 -7.34
C LEU A 85 -18.51 -29.03 -6.39
N ARG A 86 -19.39 -29.02 -5.39
CA ARG A 86 -19.32 -28.03 -4.29
C ARG A 86 -18.07 -28.32 -3.44
N ASN A 87 -17.38 -27.29 -2.95
CA ASN A 87 -16.11 -27.41 -2.21
C ASN A 87 -16.21 -28.34 -0.97
N ILE A 88 -17.37 -28.37 -0.30
CA ILE A 88 -17.63 -29.29 0.81
C ILE A 88 -17.65 -30.76 0.39
N GLN A 89 -18.06 -31.06 -0.86
CA GLN A 89 -18.09 -32.42 -1.40
C GLN A 89 -16.66 -32.93 -1.66
N LEU A 90 -15.72 -32.06 -2.03
CA LEU A 90 -14.30 -32.41 -2.15
C LEU A 90 -13.68 -32.73 -0.79
N VAL A 91 -13.96 -31.90 0.22
CA VAL A 91 -13.51 -32.14 1.60
C VAL A 91 -14.17 -33.39 2.18
N ALA A 92 -15.45 -33.62 1.89
CA ALA A 92 -16.18 -34.79 2.35
C ALA A 92 -15.73 -36.08 1.64
N LEU A 93 -15.41 -36.03 0.35
CA LEU A 93 -14.78 -37.13 -0.39
C LEU A 93 -13.43 -37.48 0.22
N ALA A 94 -12.58 -36.48 0.51
CA ALA A 94 -11.30 -36.74 1.16
C ALA A 94 -11.48 -37.34 2.56
N ASN A 95 -12.45 -36.86 3.33
CA ASN A 95 -12.85 -37.47 4.61
C ASN A 95 -13.34 -38.92 4.46
N ALA A 96 -14.09 -39.23 3.40
CA ALA A 96 -14.56 -40.58 3.12
C ALA A 96 -13.42 -41.52 2.71
N LEU A 97 -12.53 -41.08 1.83
CA LEU A 97 -11.33 -41.83 1.43
C LEU A 97 -10.40 -42.07 2.62
N HIS A 98 -10.30 -41.08 3.50
CA HIS A 98 -9.55 -41.18 4.74
C HIS A 98 -10.13 -42.24 5.69
N LYS A 99 -11.43 -42.18 5.99
CA LYS A 99 -12.14 -43.18 6.80
C LYS A 99 -12.10 -44.57 6.18
N SER A 100 -12.00 -44.66 4.85
CA SER A 100 -11.89 -45.94 4.13
C SER A 100 -10.48 -46.54 4.16
N ASN A 101 -9.50 -45.86 4.77
CA ASN A 101 -8.13 -46.32 4.97
C ASN A 101 -7.44 -46.77 3.66
N VAL A 102 -7.54 -45.95 2.61
CA VAL A 102 -6.92 -46.23 1.30
C VAL A 102 -5.41 -46.44 1.48
N PRO A 103 -4.86 -47.65 1.25
CA PRO A 103 -3.48 -47.93 1.61
C PRO A 103 -2.51 -47.22 0.67
N GLY A 104 -1.60 -46.44 1.25
CA GLY A 104 -0.57 -45.68 0.54
C GLY A 104 -0.91 -44.21 0.27
N LEU A 105 -2.11 -43.75 0.64
CA LEU A 105 -2.50 -42.34 0.55
C LEU A 105 -1.93 -41.57 1.74
N VAL A 106 -0.88 -40.78 1.50
CA VAL A 106 -0.13 -40.05 2.54
C VAL A 106 -0.18 -38.54 2.38
N GLY A 107 -0.76 -38.02 1.29
CA GLY A 107 -0.87 -36.59 1.04
C GLY A 107 -2.16 -36.21 0.34
N LEU A 108 -2.64 -34.99 0.62
CA LEU A 108 -3.75 -34.35 -0.07
C LEU A 108 -3.31 -33.00 -0.63
N ASP A 109 -3.60 -32.77 -1.90
CA ASP A 109 -3.35 -31.49 -2.56
C ASP A 109 -4.65 -30.91 -3.09
N PHE A 110 -5.10 -29.83 -2.46
CA PHE A 110 -6.29 -29.06 -2.78
C PHE A 110 -5.95 -27.67 -3.32
N ARG A 111 -4.78 -27.45 -3.91
CA ARG A 111 -4.43 -26.10 -4.40
C ARG A 111 -5.48 -25.50 -5.34
N TYR A 112 -5.77 -24.21 -5.17
CA TYR A 112 -6.67 -23.42 -6.01
C TYR A 112 -8.11 -23.95 -6.15
N ASN A 113 -8.67 -24.53 -5.08
CA ASN A 113 -10.08 -24.97 -5.04
C ASN A 113 -11.03 -23.98 -4.37
N TYR A 114 -10.54 -22.81 -3.92
CA TYR A 114 -11.38 -21.78 -3.26
C TYR A 114 -12.17 -22.32 -2.07
N ILE A 115 -11.53 -23.11 -1.20
CA ILE A 115 -12.16 -23.71 -0.01
C ILE A 115 -12.54 -22.66 1.06
N GLY A 116 -11.96 -21.47 1.03
CA GLY A 116 -12.18 -20.40 2.01
C GLY A 116 -13.02 -19.22 1.54
N GLU A 117 -13.05 -18.16 2.35
CA GLU A 117 -13.94 -16.99 2.31
C GLU A 117 -13.77 -16.14 1.03
N HIS A 118 -14.89 -15.76 0.38
CA HIS A 118 -14.91 -14.77 -0.69
C HIS A 118 -15.02 -13.36 -0.06
N GLU A 119 -14.00 -12.51 -0.25
CA GLU A 119 -14.00 -11.11 0.22
C GLU A 119 -14.81 -10.15 -0.70
N GLU A 120 -15.94 -10.58 -1.24
CA GLU A 120 -16.86 -9.69 -1.98
C GLU A 120 -18.24 -9.64 -1.31
N ALA A 121 -18.26 -9.40 0.01
CA ALA A 121 -19.48 -9.06 0.75
C ALA A 121 -19.32 -7.79 1.59
N GLY A 122 -18.52 -6.84 1.10
CA GLY A 122 -18.38 -5.53 1.71
C GLY A 122 -17.79 -4.52 0.73
N GLN A 123 -18.66 -3.62 0.23
CA GLN A 123 -18.32 -2.42 -0.55
C GLN A 123 -18.11 -2.59 -2.06
N HIS A 124 -19.14 -3.08 -2.77
CA HIS A 124 -19.64 -2.47 -4.01
C HIS A 124 -21.03 -3.08 -4.28
N ASP A 125 -21.98 -2.25 -4.71
CA ASP A 125 -23.39 -2.59 -5.03
C ASP A 125 -24.40 -2.56 -3.86
N ALA A 126 -24.54 -1.40 -3.22
CA ALA A 126 -25.74 -1.05 -2.44
C ALA A 126 -26.68 -0.08 -3.17
N GLU A 127 -26.56 0.09 -4.50
CA GLU A 127 -27.46 0.98 -5.25
C GLU A 127 -28.15 0.38 -6.47
N ASN A 128 -28.03 -0.92 -6.76
CA ASN A 128 -28.87 -1.54 -7.79
C ASN A 128 -29.16 -3.04 -7.55
N GLY A 129 -30.28 -3.34 -6.88
CA GLY A 129 -31.08 -4.54 -7.14
C GLY A 129 -31.34 -5.50 -5.96
N GLY A 130 -32.62 -5.62 -5.56
CA GLY A 130 -33.22 -6.84 -4.98
C GLY A 130 -33.05 -7.08 -3.48
N GLU A 131 -34.17 -7.15 -2.74
CA GLU A 131 -34.23 -7.57 -1.33
C GLU A 131 -33.92 -9.08 -1.09
N ASP A 132 -33.42 -9.81 -2.09
CA ASP A 132 -33.25 -11.27 -2.06
C ASP A 132 -31.79 -11.75 -1.79
N ASP A 133 -30.77 -10.89 -1.90
CA ASP A 133 -29.34 -11.31 -1.86
C ASP A 133 -28.69 -11.28 -0.46
N GLU A 134 -29.31 -10.66 0.56
CA GLU A 134 -28.73 -10.63 1.93
C GLU A 134 -28.75 -12.01 2.64
N GLY A 135 -29.61 -12.94 2.19
CA GLY A 135 -29.70 -14.29 2.73
C GLY A 135 -28.60 -15.24 2.23
N GLU A 136 -28.24 -15.14 0.95
CA GLU A 136 -27.25 -16.04 0.33
C GLU A 136 -25.83 -15.80 0.84
N ALA A 137 -25.45 -14.54 1.12
CA ALA A 137 -24.12 -14.20 1.63
C ALA A 137 -23.84 -14.73 3.06
N ARG A 138 -24.87 -14.80 3.92
CA ARG A 138 -24.75 -15.39 5.27
C ARG A 138 -24.57 -16.90 5.23
N ASP A 139 -25.32 -17.56 4.35
CA ASP A 139 -25.26 -19.01 4.17
C ASP A 139 -23.87 -19.41 3.62
N GLU A 140 -23.32 -18.68 2.64
CA GLU A 140 -21.97 -18.96 2.09
C GLU A 140 -20.86 -18.88 3.14
N HIS A 141 -20.85 -17.85 4.00
CA HIS A 141 -19.86 -17.72 5.06
C HIS A 141 -19.94 -18.86 6.09
N GLU A 142 -21.16 -19.29 6.46
CA GLU A 142 -21.37 -20.44 7.36
C GLU A 142 -20.92 -21.77 6.71
N PHE A 143 -21.22 -21.99 5.42
CA PHE A 143 -20.76 -23.15 4.66
C PHE A 143 -19.23 -23.27 4.55
N LEU A 144 -18.51 -22.15 4.53
CA LEU A 144 -17.05 -22.13 4.40
C LEU A 144 -16.36 -22.45 5.74
N LEU A 145 -16.90 -21.96 6.87
CA LEU A 145 -16.46 -22.36 8.20
C LEU A 145 -16.68 -23.86 8.46
N GLU A 146 -17.77 -24.44 7.95
CA GLU A 146 -18.00 -25.89 8.00
C GLU A 146 -16.94 -26.68 7.23
N SER A 147 -16.46 -26.16 6.11
CA SER A 147 -15.41 -26.80 5.30
C SER A 147 -14.07 -26.80 6.03
N ALA A 148 -13.67 -25.67 6.63
CA ALA A 148 -12.46 -25.57 7.46
C ALA A 148 -12.53 -26.47 8.70
N SER A 149 -13.68 -26.50 9.38
CA SER A 149 -13.95 -27.39 10.52
C SER A 149 -13.89 -28.88 10.11
N SER A 150 -14.39 -29.21 8.92
CA SER A 150 -14.33 -30.57 8.35
C SER A 150 -12.91 -31.00 7.97
N LEU A 151 -12.07 -30.07 7.51
CA LEU A 151 -10.63 -30.29 7.35
C LEU A 151 -9.92 -30.46 8.69
N GLY A 152 -10.29 -29.67 9.72
CA GLY A 152 -9.78 -29.86 11.07
C GLY A 152 -10.10 -31.25 11.62
N ARG A 153 -11.33 -31.74 11.42
CA ARG A 153 -11.76 -33.09 11.81
C ARG A 153 -10.99 -34.20 11.08
N LEU A 154 -10.64 -34.01 9.81
CA LEU A 154 -9.81 -34.94 9.03
C LEU A 154 -8.43 -35.17 9.68
N LEU A 155 -7.88 -34.10 10.28
CA LEU A 155 -6.54 -34.10 10.86
C LEU A 155 -6.49 -34.63 12.29
N GLN A 156 -7.66 -34.83 12.90
CA GLN A 156 -7.80 -35.46 14.21
C GLN A 156 -7.87 -36.98 14.07
N PRO A 157 -7.02 -37.73 14.79
CA PRO A 157 -7.10 -39.20 14.79
C PRO A 157 -8.43 -39.64 15.40
N THR A 158 -9.28 -40.31 14.61
CA THR A 158 -10.57 -40.86 15.07
C THR A 158 -10.49 -42.39 15.10
N SER A 159 -10.60 -42.99 16.29
CA SER A 159 -10.70 -44.45 16.43
C SER A 159 -11.96 -44.97 15.70
N PRO A 160 -11.89 -46.01 14.85
CA PRO A 160 -10.80 -46.98 14.65
C PRO A 160 -9.83 -46.71 13.47
N TYR A 161 -9.91 -45.56 12.80
CA TYR A 161 -9.16 -45.26 11.57
C TYR A 161 -8.03 -44.25 11.84
N PRO A 162 -6.76 -44.67 11.97
CA PRO A 162 -5.65 -43.76 12.23
C PRO A 162 -5.41 -42.87 11.02
N CYS A 163 -5.23 -41.57 11.27
CA CYS A 163 -4.91 -40.65 10.19
C CYS A 163 -3.54 -41.00 9.58
N GLN A 164 -3.46 -41.15 8.26
CA GLN A 164 -2.20 -41.43 7.52
C GLN A 164 -1.67 -40.21 6.73
N ILE A 165 -2.38 -39.08 6.77
CA ILE A 165 -2.07 -37.90 5.95
C ILE A 165 -0.89 -37.15 6.55
N THR A 166 0.29 -37.31 5.94
CA THR A 166 1.52 -36.61 6.31
C THR A 166 1.68 -35.26 5.63
N GLU A 167 0.96 -35.02 4.53
CA GLU A 167 1.07 -33.79 3.72
C GLU A 167 -0.29 -33.21 3.38
N LEU A 168 -0.45 -31.91 3.60
CA LEU A 168 -1.66 -31.19 3.22
C LEU A 168 -1.28 -29.90 2.49
N ASN A 169 -1.68 -29.80 1.21
CA ASN A 169 -1.49 -28.60 0.41
C ASN A 169 -2.83 -27.87 0.20
N LEU A 170 -2.93 -26.68 0.77
CA LEU A 170 -4.08 -25.78 0.70
C LEU A 170 -3.72 -24.45 0.02
N GLN A 171 -2.70 -24.42 -0.82
CA GLN A 171 -2.25 -23.21 -1.50
C GLN A 171 -3.39 -22.54 -2.30
N GLY A 172 -3.55 -21.22 -2.17
CA GLY A 172 -4.45 -20.42 -3.01
C GLY A 172 -5.94 -20.78 -2.87
N ASN A 173 -6.37 -21.20 -1.68
CA ASN A 173 -7.76 -21.59 -1.40
C ASN A 173 -8.62 -20.46 -0.83
N ARG A 174 -8.11 -19.23 -0.71
CA ARG A 174 -8.79 -18.11 -0.04
C ARG A 174 -9.17 -18.40 1.43
N LEU A 175 -8.39 -19.19 2.15
CA LEU A 175 -8.65 -19.44 3.58
C LEU A 175 -8.51 -18.14 4.38
N GLY A 176 -9.61 -17.68 4.97
CA GLY A 176 -9.66 -16.51 5.83
C GLY A 176 -9.04 -16.75 7.20
N SER A 177 -9.02 -15.70 8.01
CA SER A 177 -8.35 -15.69 9.32
C SER A 177 -8.96 -16.67 10.33
N GLU A 178 -10.29 -16.80 10.36
CA GLU A 178 -11.01 -17.67 11.27
C GLU A 178 -10.90 -19.14 10.84
N SER A 179 -10.99 -19.41 9.54
CA SER A 179 -10.73 -20.72 8.94
C SER A 179 -9.33 -21.26 9.31
N CYS A 180 -8.31 -20.39 9.27
CA CYS A 180 -6.95 -20.72 9.70
C CYS A 180 -6.86 -21.03 11.20
N ARG A 181 -7.55 -20.23 12.04
CA ARG A 181 -7.61 -20.44 13.49
C ARG A 181 -8.20 -21.81 13.82
N LEU A 182 -9.32 -22.18 13.20
CA LEU A 182 -9.95 -23.49 13.38
C LEU A 182 -9.01 -24.63 12.98
N LEU A 183 -8.33 -24.51 11.84
CA LEU A 183 -7.35 -25.51 11.39
C LEU A 183 -6.19 -25.66 12.40
N CYS A 184 -5.63 -24.56 12.88
CA CYS A 184 -4.54 -24.56 13.85
C CYS A 184 -4.98 -25.16 15.20
N THR A 185 -6.16 -24.80 15.69
CA THR A 185 -6.71 -25.37 16.94
C THR A 185 -6.98 -26.86 16.83
N ALA A 186 -7.49 -27.34 15.69
CA ALA A 186 -7.69 -28.76 15.46
C ALA A 186 -6.37 -29.54 15.43
N LEU A 187 -5.33 -28.97 14.82
CA LEU A 187 -3.98 -29.54 14.78
C LEU A 187 -3.32 -29.57 16.16
N ASP A 188 -3.44 -28.50 16.95
CA ASP A 188 -2.90 -28.45 18.31
C ASP A 188 -3.61 -29.46 19.22
N ALA A 189 -4.94 -29.60 19.09
CA ALA A 189 -5.72 -30.61 19.79
C ALA A 189 -5.34 -32.05 19.40
N ALA A 190 -5.00 -32.29 18.12
CA ALA A 190 -4.49 -33.58 17.66
C ALA A 190 -3.06 -33.86 18.16
N GLY A 191 -2.26 -32.81 18.38
CA GLY A 191 -0.91 -32.87 18.89
C GLY A 191 0.00 -33.86 18.14
N LEU A 192 0.85 -34.58 18.88
CA LEU A 192 1.77 -35.58 18.33
C LEU A 192 1.06 -36.82 17.77
N ALA A 193 -0.24 -37.01 18.03
CA ALA A 193 -1.01 -38.09 17.45
C ALA A 193 -1.37 -37.81 15.97
N SER A 194 -1.25 -36.56 15.52
CA SER A 194 -1.41 -36.24 14.09
C SER A 194 -0.19 -36.73 13.28
N PRO A 195 -0.39 -37.45 12.18
CA PRO A 195 0.68 -37.82 11.24
C PRO A 195 1.18 -36.62 10.41
N LEU A 196 0.49 -35.47 10.44
CA LEU A 196 0.77 -34.36 9.55
C LEU A 196 2.18 -33.80 9.82
N ARG A 197 3.00 -33.69 8.77
CA ARG A 197 4.37 -33.15 8.81
C ARG A 197 4.54 -31.94 7.93
N ARG A 198 3.85 -31.87 6.79
CA ARG A 198 3.89 -30.73 5.87
C ARG A 198 2.54 -30.07 5.73
N LEU A 199 2.50 -28.75 5.88
CA LEU A 199 1.33 -27.94 5.66
C LEU A 199 1.66 -26.76 4.75
N ASN A 200 0.98 -26.63 3.61
CA ASN A 200 1.14 -25.50 2.71
C ASN A 200 -0.14 -24.64 2.72
N LEU A 201 -0.02 -23.42 3.23
CA LEU A 201 -1.05 -22.38 3.30
C LEU A 201 -0.73 -21.18 2.40
N ASN A 202 0.24 -21.29 1.49
CA ASN A 202 0.71 -20.18 0.67
C ASN A 202 -0.45 -19.54 -0.14
N GLY A 203 -0.47 -18.21 -0.26
CA GLY A 203 -1.47 -17.51 -1.09
C GLY A 203 -2.90 -17.53 -0.53
N ASN A 204 -3.06 -17.64 0.79
CA ASN A 204 -4.36 -17.52 1.47
C ASN A 204 -4.39 -16.23 2.34
N PRO A 205 -5.51 -15.49 2.39
CA PRO A 205 -5.66 -14.27 3.18
C PRO A 205 -5.85 -14.59 4.67
N LEU A 206 -4.77 -15.04 5.33
CA LEU A 206 -4.85 -15.49 6.73
C LEU A 206 -4.99 -14.31 7.72
N GLY A 207 -4.55 -13.12 7.30
CA GLY A 207 -4.59 -11.90 8.11
C GLY A 207 -3.86 -12.01 9.46
N SER A 208 -4.06 -10.99 10.31
CA SER A 208 -3.37 -10.90 11.60
C SER A 208 -3.75 -12.02 12.57
N VAL A 209 -5.03 -12.39 12.62
CA VAL A 209 -5.53 -13.41 13.56
C VAL A 209 -5.03 -14.81 13.18
N GLY A 210 -5.07 -15.16 11.88
CA GLY A 210 -4.53 -16.43 11.40
C GLY A 210 -3.03 -16.55 11.63
N GLY A 211 -2.27 -15.46 11.45
CA GLY A 211 -0.84 -15.42 11.75
C GLY A 211 -0.51 -15.70 13.22
N HIS A 212 -1.27 -15.15 14.16
CA HIS A 212 -1.10 -15.44 15.59
C HIS A 212 -1.48 -16.89 15.93
N ALA A 213 -2.50 -17.46 15.28
CA ALA A 213 -2.87 -18.85 15.47
C ALA A 213 -1.75 -19.81 15.03
N ILE A 214 -1.08 -19.50 13.90
CA ILE A 214 0.11 -20.24 13.44
C ILE A 214 1.25 -20.12 14.46
N ALA A 215 1.53 -18.90 14.96
CA ALA A 215 2.55 -18.71 15.98
C ALA A 215 2.26 -19.54 17.24
N ALA A 216 1.02 -19.54 17.71
CA ALA A 216 0.59 -20.35 18.86
C ALA A 216 0.79 -21.87 18.61
N LEU A 217 0.42 -22.37 17.42
CA LEU A 217 0.65 -23.77 17.04
C LEU A 217 2.15 -24.11 17.01
N LEU A 218 3.00 -23.21 16.51
CA LEU A 218 4.45 -23.42 16.46
C LEU A 218 5.12 -23.33 17.84
N ALA A 219 4.59 -22.53 18.76
CA ALA A 219 5.06 -22.43 20.14
C ALA A 219 4.68 -23.66 20.98
N SER A 220 3.63 -24.38 20.59
CA SER A 220 3.14 -25.57 21.26
C SER A 220 4.18 -26.69 21.29
N SER A 221 4.39 -27.29 22.46
CA SER A 221 5.31 -28.43 22.64
C SER A 221 4.87 -29.69 21.88
N SER A 222 3.59 -29.76 21.51
CA SER A 222 2.96 -30.87 20.78
C SER A 222 2.83 -30.62 19.27
N CYS A 223 3.48 -29.57 18.72
CA CYS A 223 3.43 -29.27 17.29
C CYS A 223 3.91 -30.46 16.43
N PRO A 224 3.05 -31.03 15.56
CA PRO A 224 3.43 -32.19 14.74
C PRO A 224 4.20 -31.80 13.46
N LEU A 225 4.20 -30.51 13.10
CA LEU A 225 4.71 -30.02 11.81
C LEU A 225 6.25 -30.00 11.77
N GLN A 226 6.77 -30.44 10.62
CA GLN A 226 8.19 -30.33 10.24
C GLN A 226 8.39 -29.30 9.13
N GLU A 227 7.39 -29.04 8.30
CA GLU A 227 7.45 -28.04 7.24
C GLU A 227 6.15 -27.25 7.18
N ILE A 228 6.26 -25.93 7.11
CA ILE A 228 5.11 -25.05 6.91
C ILE A 228 5.43 -23.96 5.89
N ASP A 229 4.52 -23.76 4.94
CA ASP A 229 4.57 -22.66 3.98
C ASP A 229 3.41 -21.71 4.24
N VAL A 230 3.72 -20.49 4.68
CA VAL A 230 2.76 -19.41 4.92
C VAL A 230 3.12 -18.19 4.07
N GLY A 231 3.79 -18.40 2.93
CA GLY A 231 4.18 -17.31 2.05
C GLY A 231 2.98 -16.66 1.34
N ASN A 232 3.04 -15.36 1.10
CA ASN A 232 1.98 -14.55 0.46
C ASN A 232 0.63 -14.70 1.19
N THR A 233 0.63 -14.55 2.52
CA THR A 233 -0.58 -14.72 3.37
C THR A 233 -1.00 -13.48 4.15
N GLU A 234 -0.52 -12.30 3.74
CA GLU A 234 -0.86 -11.00 4.36
C GLU A 234 -0.47 -10.89 5.84
N LEU A 235 0.61 -11.57 6.24
CA LEU A 235 1.15 -11.48 7.59
C LEU A 235 1.72 -10.08 7.83
N ASN A 236 1.40 -9.49 8.97
CA ASN A 236 1.95 -8.20 9.38
C ASN A 236 3.22 -8.39 10.23
N VAL A 237 3.86 -7.28 10.61
CA VAL A 237 5.08 -7.26 11.45
C VAL A 237 4.86 -7.96 12.79
N SER A 238 3.70 -7.77 13.43
CA SER A 238 3.38 -8.42 14.72
C SER A 238 3.36 -9.95 14.60
N ASN A 239 2.85 -10.48 13.47
CA ASN A 239 2.86 -11.92 13.21
C ASN A 239 4.27 -12.46 13.04
N LEU A 240 5.14 -11.74 12.31
CA LEU A 240 6.55 -12.15 12.14
C LEU A 240 7.29 -12.20 13.47
N ILE A 241 7.05 -11.22 14.36
CA ILE A 241 7.63 -11.21 15.71
C ILE A 241 7.12 -12.41 16.52
N ALA A 242 5.81 -12.68 16.49
CA ALA A 242 5.21 -13.82 17.20
C ALA A 242 5.77 -15.17 16.70
N ILE A 243 5.91 -15.34 15.37
CA ILE A 243 6.52 -16.53 14.77
C ILE A 243 7.99 -16.64 15.19
N ALA A 244 8.76 -15.54 15.14
CA ALA A 244 10.16 -15.53 15.58
C ALA A 244 10.32 -15.94 17.05
N GLN A 245 9.44 -15.45 17.94
CA GLN A 245 9.43 -15.85 19.34
C GLN A 245 9.15 -17.36 19.49
N SER A 246 8.18 -17.87 18.73
CA SER A 246 7.80 -19.29 18.71
C SER A 246 8.93 -20.20 18.22
N LEU A 247 9.73 -19.74 17.25
CA LEU A 247 10.87 -20.49 16.72
C LEU A 247 12.00 -20.68 17.74
N ARG A 248 12.11 -19.84 18.78
CA ARG A 248 13.15 -20.02 19.81
C ARG A 248 12.96 -21.32 20.59
N THR A 249 11.71 -21.67 20.87
CA THR A 249 11.32 -22.85 21.64
C THR A 249 10.96 -24.04 20.77
N ASN A 250 10.54 -23.82 19.52
CA ASN A 250 10.17 -24.90 18.61
C ASN A 250 11.33 -25.89 18.39
N ARG A 251 11.01 -27.19 18.42
CA ARG A 251 11.95 -28.30 18.23
C ARG A 251 11.55 -29.30 17.13
N SER A 252 10.47 -29.03 16.40
CA SER A 252 9.93 -29.93 15.37
C SER A 252 10.18 -29.42 13.95
N LEU A 253 10.11 -28.10 13.74
CA LEU A 253 10.07 -27.45 12.44
C LEU A 253 11.46 -27.39 11.81
N LYS A 254 11.58 -27.98 10.63
CA LYS A 254 12.81 -28.04 9.81
C LYS A 254 12.75 -27.07 8.63
N ALA A 255 11.57 -26.83 8.05
CA ALA A 255 11.39 -25.90 6.94
C ALA A 255 10.29 -24.88 7.21
N LEU A 256 10.58 -23.62 6.94
CA LEU A 256 9.65 -22.52 7.09
C LEU A 256 9.76 -21.56 5.89
N ASN A 257 8.64 -21.31 5.23
CA ASN A 257 8.52 -20.26 4.22
C ASN A 257 7.66 -19.11 4.77
N LEU A 258 8.27 -17.92 4.90
CA LEU A 258 7.64 -16.68 5.35
C LEU A 258 7.59 -15.62 4.24
N ASP A 259 7.71 -15.97 2.96
CA ASP A 259 7.76 -14.99 1.87
C ASP A 259 6.59 -14.00 1.94
N ASN A 260 6.83 -12.69 1.84
CA ASN A 260 5.74 -11.73 2.02
C ASN A 260 5.79 -10.57 1.03
N LEU A 261 4.68 -10.34 0.32
CA LEU A 261 4.36 -9.11 -0.39
C LEU A 261 3.08 -8.60 0.26
N VAL A 262 3.21 -7.53 1.07
CA VAL A 262 2.21 -6.55 1.53
C VAL A 262 2.64 -6.08 2.93
N VAL A 263 3.75 -5.34 3.03
CA VAL A 263 4.04 -4.51 4.22
C VAL A 263 4.69 -3.20 3.74
N ARG A 264 4.15 -2.06 4.20
CA ARG A 264 4.53 -0.71 3.75
C ARG A 264 5.50 0.02 4.69
N SER A 265 5.81 -0.52 5.87
CA SER A 265 6.79 0.04 6.82
C SER A 265 7.06 -0.93 8.00
N MET A 266 8.27 -0.89 8.60
CA MET A 266 8.71 -1.62 9.82
C MET A 266 9.34 -3.03 9.69
N GLU A 267 9.89 -3.44 8.54
CA GLU A 267 10.47 -4.79 8.37
C GLU A 267 11.82 -5.03 9.09
N GLU A 268 12.66 -4.01 9.29
CA GLU A 268 14.00 -4.20 9.88
C GLU A 268 13.96 -4.74 11.33
N GLU A 269 12.96 -4.33 12.10
CA GLU A 269 12.77 -4.81 13.47
C GLU A 269 12.39 -6.30 13.49
N ALA A 270 11.46 -6.72 12.62
CA ALA A 270 11.06 -8.12 12.48
C ALA A 270 12.23 -9.03 12.09
N ILE A 271 13.08 -8.59 11.14
CA ILE A 271 14.27 -9.33 10.74
C ILE A 271 15.24 -9.49 11.91
N GLN A 272 15.36 -8.48 12.79
CA GLN A 272 16.18 -8.58 13.99
C GLN A 272 15.67 -9.68 14.94
N TYR A 273 14.34 -9.79 15.12
CA TYR A 273 13.75 -10.87 15.92
C TYR A 273 13.96 -12.25 15.29
N ILE A 274 13.81 -12.37 13.96
CA ILE A 274 14.10 -13.61 13.25
C ILE A 274 15.58 -13.99 13.41
N GLY A 275 16.51 -13.03 13.25
CA GLY A 275 17.94 -13.24 13.49
C GLY A 275 18.24 -13.73 14.91
N LYS A 276 17.64 -13.10 15.93
CA LYS A 276 17.74 -13.55 17.34
C LYS A 276 17.16 -14.95 17.54
N ALA A 277 16.07 -15.29 16.87
CA ALA A 277 15.47 -16.62 16.93
C ALA A 277 16.40 -17.68 16.31
N LEU A 278 16.97 -17.40 15.14
CA LEU A 278 17.91 -18.28 14.45
C LEU A 278 19.22 -18.45 15.20
N GLN A 279 19.67 -17.43 15.95
CA GLN A 279 20.86 -17.54 16.79
C GLN A 279 20.73 -18.67 17.83
N VAL A 280 19.51 -18.93 18.32
CA VAL A 280 19.22 -19.94 19.36
C VAL A 280 18.63 -21.23 18.78
N ASN A 281 17.92 -21.15 17.66
CA ASN A 281 17.28 -22.31 17.05
C ASN A 281 18.31 -23.28 16.47
N THR A 282 18.18 -24.57 16.80
CA THR A 282 19.11 -25.64 16.40
C THR A 282 18.46 -26.70 15.52
N VAL A 283 17.21 -26.51 15.10
CA VAL A 283 16.42 -27.51 14.37
C VAL A 283 16.10 -27.07 12.94
N LEU A 284 15.81 -25.79 12.74
CA LEU A 284 15.43 -25.24 11.45
C LEU A 284 16.61 -25.34 10.48
N THR A 285 16.39 -26.03 9.36
CA THR A 285 17.39 -26.24 8.30
C THR A 285 17.09 -25.41 7.06
N ASN A 286 15.83 -25.07 6.81
CA ASN A 286 15.40 -24.38 5.59
C ASN A 286 14.54 -23.18 5.96
N LEU A 287 14.95 -21.98 5.55
CA LEU A 287 14.20 -20.75 5.77
C LEU A 287 14.10 -19.93 4.49
N SER A 288 12.89 -19.45 4.20
CA SER A 288 12.65 -18.43 3.17
C SER A 288 12.15 -17.13 3.79
N LEU A 289 12.89 -16.06 3.50
CA LEU A 289 12.55 -14.67 3.80
C LEU A 289 12.60 -13.86 2.49
N ALA A 290 12.02 -14.39 1.43
CA ALA A 290 11.96 -13.65 0.18
C ALA A 290 10.94 -12.51 0.29
N LYS A 291 11.18 -11.43 -0.47
CA LYS A 291 10.23 -10.31 -0.65
C LYS A 291 9.97 -9.39 0.56
N HIS A 292 10.73 -9.50 1.66
CA HIS A 292 10.65 -8.64 2.87
C HIS A 292 11.39 -7.30 2.77
N GLN A 293 11.58 -6.77 1.55
CA GLN A 293 12.30 -5.52 1.25
C GLN A 293 13.60 -5.27 2.04
N MET A 294 14.29 -6.34 2.46
CA MET A 294 15.41 -6.27 3.40
C MET A 294 16.53 -5.38 2.86
N SER A 295 16.96 -4.39 3.66
CA SER A 295 18.05 -3.48 3.34
C SER A 295 19.43 -4.12 3.55
N ASP A 296 20.49 -3.39 3.15
CA ASP A 296 21.87 -3.77 3.46
C ASP A 296 22.14 -3.90 4.96
N HIS A 297 21.51 -3.05 5.77
CA HIS A 297 21.64 -3.10 7.23
C HIS A 297 20.99 -4.38 7.79
N GLY A 298 19.76 -4.69 7.35
CA GLY A 298 19.07 -5.92 7.75
C GLY A 298 19.87 -7.19 7.37
N ALA A 299 20.46 -7.21 6.18
CA ALA A 299 21.34 -8.29 5.74
C ALA A 299 22.60 -8.43 6.61
N GLN A 300 23.21 -7.32 7.04
CA GLN A 300 24.36 -7.32 7.94
C GLN A 300 23.98 -7.88 9.33
N VAL A 301 22.87 -7.41 9.90
CA VAL A 301 22.38 -7.91 11.20
C VAL A 301 22.10 -9.41 11.13
N LEU A 302 21.46 -9.88 10.07
CA LEU A 302 21.21 -11.30 9.86
C LEU A 302 22.53 -12.09 9.73
N ALA A 303 23.50 -11.57 8.98
CA ALA A 303 24.82 -12.18 8.81
C ALA A 303 25.55 -12.34 10.15
N GLU A 304 25.51 -11.31 11.01
CA GLU A 304 26.14 -11.35 12.34
C GLU A 304 25.51 -12.43 13.23
N ARG A 305 24.17 -12.58 13.20
CA ARG A 305 23.45 -13.55 14.04
C ARG A 305 23.59 -14.99 13.54
N LEU A 306 23.74 -15.19 12.23
CA LEU A 306 23.90 -16.51 11.63
C LEU A 306 25.27 -17.15 11.90
N LEU A 307 26.29 -16.38 12.29
CA LEU A 307 27.62 -16.95 12.60
C LEU A 307 27.57 -17.99 13.75
N ASP A 308 26.63 -17.83 14.68
CA ASP A 308 26.44 -18.77 15.79
C ASP A 308 25.53 -19.95 15.42
N ASN A 309 24.73 -19.83 14.35
CA ASN A 309 23.80 -20.86 13.95
C ASN A 309 24.54 -22.09 13.39
N ARG A 310 24.07 -23.28 13.77
CA ARG A 310 24.69 -24.57 13.40
C ARG A 310 23.73 -25.53 12.68
N SER A 311 22.50 -25.11 12.40
CA SER A 311 21.45 -25.97 11.86
C SER A 311 21.06 -25.60 10.43
N LEU A 312 21.08 -24.31 10.10
CA LEU A 312 20.56 -23.79 8.85
C LEU A 312 21.43 -24.27 7.68
N ARG A 313 20.76 -24.85 6.68
CA ARG A 313 21.34 -25.42 5.46
C ARG A 313 20.91 -24.69 4.21
N ARG A 314 19.66 -24.22 4.16
CA ARG A 314 19.12 -23.42 3.06
C ARG A 314 18.58 -22.10 3.58
N LEU A 315 19.01 -21.00 2.97
CA LEU A 315 18.46 -19.67 3.21
C LEU A 315 18.11 -19.00 1.89
N VAL A 316 16.86 -18.53 1.79
CA VAL A 316 16.36 -17.81 0.62
C VAL A 316 16.08 -16.36 1.01
N LEU A 317 16.81 -15.43 0.41
CA LEU A 317 16.66 -13.98 0.57
C LEU A 317 16.33 -13.31 -0.77
N ARG A 318 15.65 -14.05 -1.66
CA ARG A 318 15.28 -13.59 -2.99
C ARG A 318 14.37 -12.35 -2.94
N ALA A 319 14.46 -11.47 -3.95
CA ALA A 319 13.57 -10.32 -4.13
C ALA A 319 13.52 -9.35 -2.94
N ASN A 320 14.68 -9.09 -2.31
CA ASN A 320 14.84 -8.09 -1.26
C ASN A 320 15.53 -6.82 -1.82
N ARG A 321 15.87 -5.86 -0.96
CA ARG A 321 16.61 -4.63 -1.32
C ARG A 321 18.09 -4.72 -0.95
N ILE A 322 18.66 -5.92 -0.98
CA ILE A 322 20.07 -6.15 -0.61
C ILE A 322 20.96 -5.61 -1.75
N GLY A 323 21.80 -4.64 -1.39
CA GLY A 323 22.81 -4.02 -2.22
C GLY A 323 24.16 -4.74 -2.13
N SER A 324 25.19 -4.08 -2.67
CA SER A 324 26.55 -4.62 -2.66
C SER A 324 27.17 -4.75 -1.26
N THR A 325 26.77 -3.90 -0.31
CA THR A 325 27.35 -3.89 1.03
C THR A 325 26.80 -5.03 1.89
N GLY A 326 25.47 -5.24 1.87
CA GLY A 326 24.83 -6.36 2.53
C GLY A 326 25.24 -7.70 1.91
N ALA A 327 25.35 -7.77 0.58
CA ALA A 327 25.89 -8.93 -0.11
C ALA A 327 27.32 -9.27 0.32
N SER A 328 28.18 -8.27 0.52
CA SER A 328 29.55 -8.47 1.00
C SER A 328 29.58 -8.99 2.44
N ALA A 329 28.71 -8.48 3.32
CA ALA A 329 28.56 -8.98 4.68
C ALA A 329 28.09 -10.45 4.72
N LEU A 330 27.11 -10.79 3.89
CA LEU A 330 26.62 -12.17 3.74
C LEU A 330 27.70 -13.10 3.18
N ALA A 331 28.46 -12.65 2.18
CA ALA A 331 29.59 -13.41 1.64
C ALA A 331 30.69 -13.64 2.71
N ALA A 332 31.01 -12.63 3.52
CA ALA A 332 31.96 -12.74 4.61
C ALA A 332 31.48 -13.72 5.70
N MET A 333 30.17 -13.74 6.00
CA MET A 333 29.55 -14.73 6.89
C MET A 333 29.68 -16.14 6.33
N MET A 334 29.41 -16.35 5.03
CA MET A 334 29.49 -17.67 4.40
C MET A 334 30.89 -18.29 4.41
N LEU A 335 31.94 -17.48 4.40
CA LEU A 335 33.32 -17.98 4.57
C LEU A 335 33.55 -18.65 5.93
N ARG A 336 32.71 -18.37 6.92
CA ARG A 336 32.84 -18.85 8.30
C ARG A 336 31.67 -19.76 8.74
N HIS A 337 30.56 -19.74 8.01
CA HIS A 337 29.36 -20.46 8.39
C HIS A 337 29.54 -21.98 8.20
N PRO A 338 29.17 -22.82 9.20
CA PRO A 338 29.52 -24.24 9.19
C PRO A 338 28.61 -25.13 8.35
N THR A 339 27.34 -24.75 8.16
CA THR A 339 26.32 -25.66 7.58
C THR A 339 25.52 -25.15 6.38
N LEU A 340 25.66 -23.87 6.00
CA LEU A 340 24.79 -23.24 4.99
C LEU A 340 25.22 -23.64 3.58
N ALA A 341 24.50 -24.61 3.01
CA ALA A 341 24.82 -25.23 1.74
C ALA A 341 24.08 -24.60 0.55
N GLU A 342 22.88 -24.08 0.75
CA GLU A 342 22.07 -23.49 -0.32
C GLU A 342 21.74 -22.04 0.00
N PHE A 343 22.10 -21.14 -0.91
CA PHE A 343 21.88 -19.72 -0.71
C PHE A 343 21.33 -19.04 -1.96
N ASP A 344 20.12 -18.49 -1.84
CA ASP A 344 19.44 -17.79 -2.93
C ASP A 344 19.32 -16.31 -2.60
N LEU A 345 20.00 -15.49 -3.40
CA LEU A 345 19.98 -14.03 -3.34
C LEU A 345 19.43 -13.42 -4.64
N SER A 346 18.70 -14.19 -5.44
CA SER A 346 18.16 -13.74 -6.71
C SER A 346 17.28 -12.49 -6.56
N ALA A 347 17.12 -11.70 -7.62
CA ALA A 347 16.28 -10.51 -7.66
C ALA A 347 16.63 -9.45 -6.58
N ASN A 348 17.92 -9.30 -6.24
CA ASN A 348 18.45 -8.24 -5.37
C ASN A 348 19.30 -7.23 -6.18
N ARG A 349 19.88 -6.20 -5.55
CA ARG A 349 20.78 -5.21 -6.19
C ARG A 349 22.25 -5.38 -5.82
N ILE A 350 22.73 -6.61 -5.90
CA ILE A 350 24.07 -6.99 -5.44
C ILE A 350 25.18 -6.23 -6.19
N GLY A 351 25.04 -6.10 -7.51
CA GLY A 351 26.04 -5.45 -8.36
C GLY A 351 27.42 -6.14 -8.36
N ASP A 352 28.37 -5.59 -9.10
CA ASP A 352 29.65 -6.26 -9.35
C ASP A 352 30.54 -6.39 -8.11
N ALA A 353 30.46 -5.43 -7.18
CA ALA A 353 31.22 -5.48 -5.93
C ALA A 353 30.78 -6.66 -5.05
N GLY A 354 29.46 -6.88 -4.91
CA GLY A 354 28.93 -8.04 -4.21
C GLY A 354 29.23 -9.35 -4.93
N ALA A 355 29.16 -9.39 -6.27
CA ALA A 355 29.59 -10.54 -7.05
C ALA A 355 31.06 -10.89 -6.84
N LYS A 356 31.95 -9.89 -6.74
CA LYS A 356 33.38 -10.12 -6.41
C LYS A 356 33.55 -10.72 -5.01
N ALA A 357 32.71 -10.37 -4.04
CA ALA A 357 32.72 -10.99 -2.71
C ALA A 357 32.28 -12.46 -2.78
N PHE A 358 31.18 -12.77 -3.48
CA PHE A 358 30.74 -14.16 -3.70
C PHE A 358 31.73 -14.98 -4.54
N ALA A 359 32.45 -14.36 -5.47
CA ALA A 359 33.54 -15.02 -6.19
C ALA A 359 34.66 -15.49 -5.25
N GLN A 360 34.89 -14.81 -4.12
CA GLN A 360 35.80 -15.30 -3.08
C GLN A 360 35.24 -16.52 -2.36
N VAL A 361 33.93 -16.53 -2.05
CA VAL A 361 33.25 -17.70 -1.45
C VAL A 361 33.31 -18.91 -2.38
N VAL A 362 33.02 -18.73 -3.66
CA VAL A 362 33.09 -19.78 -4.71
C VAL A 362 34.52 -20.28 -4.90
N ARG A 363 35.53 -19.41 -4.74
CA ARG A 363 36.94 -19.82 -4.79
C ARG A 363 37.34 -20.61 -3.55
N ALA A 364 36.86 -20.19 -2.38
CA ALA A 364 37.08 -20.85 -1.09
C ALA A 364 36.18 -22.08 -0.88
N ASN A 365 35.38 -22.49 -1.89
CA ASN A 365 34.33 -23.51 -1.83
C ASN A 365 34.69 -24.85 -1.13
N MET A 366 35.97 -25.21 -1.06
CA MET A 366 36.39 -26.39 -0.28
C MET A 366 36.43 -26.17 1.23
N ALA A 367 36.59 -24.92 1.67
CA ALA A 367 36.53 -24.47 3.05
C ALA A 367 35.11 -24.05 3.49
N THR A 368 34.16 -23.94 2.56
CA THR A 368 32.77 -23.59 2.85
C THR A 368 31.83 -24.78 2.59
N PRO A 369 30.66 -24.84 3.25
CA PRO A 369 29.65 -25.87 3.00
C PRO A 369 28.81 -25.63 1.74
N LEU A 370 29.10 -24.60 0.94
CA LEU A 370 28.27 -24.14 -0.17
C LEU A 370 28.15 -25.19 -1.29
N GLU A 371 26.92 -25.62 -1.57
CA GLU A 371 26.56 -26.52 -2.66
C GLU A 371 25.78 -25.80 -3.77
N VAL A 372 24.89 -24.86 -3.43
CA VAL A 372 24.06 -24.15 -4.41
C VAL A 372 24.08 -22.64 -4.15
N LEU A 373 24.44 -21.87 -5.17
CA LEU A 373 24.38 -20.41 -5.15
C LEU A 373 23.49 -19.89 -6.28
N SER A 374 22.50 -19.07 -5.93
CA SER A 374 21.62 -18.41 -6.89
C SER A 374 21.76 -16.89 -6.79
N LEU A 375 22.16 -16.28 -7.91
CA LEU A 375 22.34 -14.83 -8.08
C LEU A 375 21.59 -14.34 -9.31
N CYS A 376 20.47 -14.97 -9.67
CA CYS A 376 19.70 -14.62 -10.86
C CYS A 376 19.14 -13.20 -10.75
N SER A 377 19.21 -12.42 -11.83
CA SER A 377 18.68 -11.04 -11.85
C SER A 377 19.17 -10.16 -10.70
N THR A 378 20.48 -10.16 -10.41
CA THR A 378 21.07 -9.42 -9.28
C THR A 378 21.80 -8.13 -9.69
N SER A 379 21.50 -7.66 -10.91
CA SER A 379 22.12 -6.47 -11.54
C SER A 379 23.63 -6.60 -11.73
N LEU A 380 24.12 -7.81 -12.02
CA LEU A 380 25.53 -8.02 -12.35
C LEU A 380 25.80 -7.59 -13.79
N THR A 381 26.87 -6.81 -13.98
CA THR A 381 27.39 -6.50 -15.31
C THR A 381 28.31 -7.65 -15.77
N ASP A 382 28.82 -7.53 -17.00
CA ASP A 382 29.80 -8.45 -17.53
C ASP A 382 31.06 -8.57 -16.64
N GLU A 383 31.40 -7.55 -15.84
CA GLU A 383 32.54 -7.63 -14.92
C GLU A 383 32.26 -8.52 -13.70
N GLY A 384 31.11 -8.36 -13.06
CA GLY A 384 30.70 -9.18 -11.92
C GLY A 384 30.50 -10.64 -12.32
N MET A 385 29.86 -10.86 -13.46
CA MET A 385 29.66 -12.18 -14.05
C MET A 385 30.99 -12.86 -14.38
N ALA A 386 31.92 -12.16 -15.02
CA ALA A 386 33.25 -12.69 -15.32
C ALA A 386 34.04 -13.03 -14.04
N ALA A 387 33.88 -12.27 -12.95
CA ALA A 387 34.52 -12.56 -11.67
C ALA A 387 34.06 -13.90 -11.07
N ILE A 388 32.76 -14.19 -11.12
CA ILE A 388 32.17 -15.45 -10.67
C ILE A 388 32.63 -16.61 -11.56
N ALA A 389 32.54 -16.45 -12.90
CA ALA A 389 32.98 -17.46 -13.85
C ALA A 389 34.48 -17.78 -13.70
N THR A 390 35.32 -16.75 -13.54
CA THR A 390 36.77 -16.92 -13.29
C THR A 390 37.05 -17.63 -11.96
N ALA A 391 36.25 -17.41 -10.92
CA ALA A 391 36.39 -18.14 -9.67
C ALA A 391 36.08 -19.64 -9.82
N CYS A 392 35.21 -19.99 -10.77
CA CYS A 392 34.93 -21.39 -11.11
C CYS A 392 36.07 -22.03 -11.94
N LEU A 393 36.78 -21.27 -12.77
CA LEU A 393 37.87 -21.79 -13.61
C LEU A 393 39.20 -22.03 -12.89
N LYS A 394 39.45 -21.42 -11.72
CA LYS A 394 40.75 -21.51 -11.03
C LYS A 394 40.79 -22.55 -9.89
N PRO A 395 41.05 -23.85 -10.13
CA PRO A 395 41.59 -24.73 -9.09
C PRO A 395 43.12 -24.84 -9.23
N GLN A 396 43.87 -24.44 -8.19
CA GLN A 396 45.35 -24.59 -8.17
C GLN A 396 45.82 -26.05 -7.95
N LYS A 397 44.91 -27.02 -7.78
CA LYS A 397 45.25 -28.44 -7.62
C LYS A 397 44.21 -29.35 -8.30
N PRO A 398 44.62 -30.32 -9.13
CA PRO A 398 43.72 -31.24 -9.83
C PRO A 398 43.02 -32.26 -8.90
N GLU A 399 43.46 -32.39 -7.64
CA GLU A 399 42.90 -33.35 -6.67
C GLU A 399 41.87 -32.74 -5.71
N ALA A 400 41.68 -31.42 -5.73
CA ALA A 400 40.68 -30.75 -4.90
C ALA A 400 39.37 -30.66 -5.69
N GLY A 401 38.40 -31.53 -5.39
CA GLY A 401 37.06 -31.46 -5.98
C GLY A 401 36.34 -30.11 -5.78
N SER A 402 35.06 -30.05 -6.14
CA SER A 402 34.18 -28.91 -5.88
C SER A 402 32.95 -29.39 -5.12
N ARG A 403 32.56 -28.69 -4.05
CA ARG A 403 31.25 -28.95 -3.39
C ARG A 403 30.08 -28.29 -4.12
N LEU A 404 30.38 -27.34 -5.00
CA LEU A 404 29.37 -26.58 -5.74
C LEU A 404 28.74 -27.52 -6.77
N ARG A 405 27.43 -27.73 -6.62
CA ARG A 405 26.56 -28.54 -7.45
C ARG A 405 25.53 -27.71 -8.21
N GLY A 406 25.27 -26.47 -7.80
CA GLY A 406 24.35 -25.58 -8.51
C GLY A 406 24.86 -24.14 -8.55
N LEU A 407 24.84 -23.52 -9.73
CA LEU A 407 25.17 -22.12 -9.93
C LEU A 407 24.18 -21.48 -10.89
N LEU A 408 23.27 -20.67 -10.36
CA LEU A 408 22.19 -20.04 -11.12
C LEU A 408 22.48 -18.55 -11.27
N LEU A 409 22.66 -18.08 -12.51
CA LEU A 409 23.10 -16.71 -12.83
C LEU A 409 22.26 -16.03 -13.91
N TRP A 410 21.19 -16.65 -14.42
CA TRP A 410 20.38 -16.09 -15.49
C TRP A 410 19.73 -14.75 -15.10
N GLY A 411 19.44 -13.90 -16.09
CA GLY A 411 18.88 -12.56 -15.87
C GLY A 411 19.93 -11.50 -15.50
N ASN A 412 21.21 -11.81 -15.60
CA ASN A 412 22.32 -10.86 -15.54
C ASN A 412 22.95 -10.64 -16.93
N VAL A 413 23.93 -9.73 -17.03
CA VAL A 413 24.55 -9.37 -18.32
C VAL A 413 25.66 -10.35 -18.69
N PHE A 414 25.42 -11.19 -19.71
CA PHE A 414 26.45 -12.00 -20.37
C PHE A 414 27.08 -11.20 -21.50
N GLY A 415 28.29 -10.68 -21.26
CA GLY A 415 29.03 -9.89 -22.24
C GLY A 415 30.30 -10.60 -22.75
N PRO A 416 31.15 -9.87 -23.49
CA PRO A 416 32.32 -10.45 -24.15
C PRO A 416 33.37 -11.02 -23.18
N LYS A 417 33.41 -10.58 -21.91
CA LYS A 417 34.31 -11.15 -20.90
C LYS A 417 33.77 -12.44 -20.32
N THR A 418 32.46 -12.52 -20.08
CA THR A 418 31.82 -13.66 -19.40
C THR A 418 31.56 -14.83 -20.35
N SER A 419 31.04 -14.56 -21.55
CA SER A 419 30.56 -15.62 -22.45
C SER A 419 31.61 -16.69 -22.76
N PRO A 420 32.88 -16.35 -23.10
CA PRO A 420 33.91 -17.35 -23.33
C PRO A 420 34.21 -18.22 -22.11
N LEU A 421 34.23 -17.63 -20.91
CA LEU A 421 34.51 -18.34 -19.65
C LEU A 421 33.40 -19.34 -19.31
N VAL A 422 32.15 -18.95 -19.57
CA VAL A 422 30.99 -19.81 -19.32
C VAL A 422 30.94 -20.97 -20.31
N LEU A 423 31.32 -20.75 -21.57
CA LEU A 423 31.48 -21.82 -22.55
C LEU A 423 32.53 -22.83 -22.10
N GLU A 424 33.72 -22.36 -21.71
CA GLU A 424 34.80 -23.21 -21.19
C GLU A 424 34.36 -24.05 -19.98
N LEU A 425 33.53 -23.49 -19.10
CA LEU A 425 33.00 -24.22 -17.94
C LEU A 425 32.00 -25.33 -18.30
N CYS A 426 31.21 -25.14 -19.36
CA CYS A 426 30.09 -26.03 -19.73
C CYS A 426 30.43 -27.04 -20.83
N GLU A 427 31.50 -26.83 -21.59
CA GLU A 427 31.95 -27.76 -22.63
C GLU A 427 32.46 -29.09 -22.05
N PRO A 428 32.54 -30.18 -22.84
CA PRO A 428 33.14 -31.45 -22.42
C PRO A 428 34.59 -31.25 -21.95
N GLY A 429 34.89 -31.61 -20.70
CA GLY A 429 36.19 -31.34 -20.04
C GLY A 429 36.18 -30.06 -19.19
N GLY A 430 35.13 -29.25 -19.30
CA GLY A 430 34.85 -28.13 -18.42
C GLY A 430 34.31 -28.55 -17.05
N ARG A 431 34.58 -27.75 -16.03
CA ARG A 431 34.27 -28.07 -14.62
C ARG A 431 32.80 -28.38 -14.37
N PHE A 432 31.87 -27.69 -15.03
CA PHE A 432 30.43 -27.90 -14.82
C PHE A 432 29.95 -29.18 -15.48
N HIS A 433 30.50 -29.52 -16.65
CA HIS A 433 30.21 -30.78 -17.33
C HIS A 433 30.77 -31.99 -16.56
N GLU A 434 32.01 -31.92 -16.08
CA GLU A 434 32.65 -33.04 -15.36
C GLU A 434 32.04 -33.29 -13.97
N ASN A 435 31.71 -32.23 -13.24
CA ASN A 435 31.16 -32.35 -11.89
C ASN A 435 29.61 -32.36 -11.85
N GLY A 436 28.95 -32.27 -13.01
CA GLY A 436 27.49 -32.24 -13.10
C GLY A 436 26.86 -31.06 -12.38
N VAL A 437 27.45 -29.87 -12.49
CA VAL A 437 26.93 -28.65 -11.86
C VAL A 437 25.67 -28.19 -12.60
N GLU A 438 24.56 -28.05 -11.89
CA GLU A 438 23.30 -27.52 -12.40
C GLU A 438 23.42 -26.01 -12.64
N THR A 439 23.21 -25.60 -13.89
CA THR A 439 23.14 -24.19 -14.31
C THR A 439 21.74 -23.85 -14.79
N ASP A 440 21.42 -22.57 -14.89
CA ASP A 440 20.19 -22.07 -15.53
C ASP A 440 20.45 -21.49 -16.93
N PHE A 441 21.70 -21.53 -17.38
CA PHE A 441 22.14 -21.06 -18.68
C PHE A 441 22.82 -22.17 -19.49
N LEU A 442 22.77 -22.04 -20.82
CA LEU A 442 23.41 -22.92 -21.79
C LEU A 442 24.18 -22.08 -22.81
N PRO A 443 25.53 -22.10 -22.80
CA PRO A 443 26.33 -21.44 -23.81
C PRO A 443 26.42 -22.27 -25.10
N ARG A 444 26.53 -21.60 -26.25
CA ARG A 444 26.81 -22.20 -27.56
C ARG A 444 27.69 -21.30 -28.40
N LEU A 445 28.61 -21.91 -29.14
CA LEU A 445 29.40 -21.23 -30.16
C LEU A 445 28.60 -21.17 -31.47
N VAL A 446 28.34 -19.96 -31.97
CA VAL A 446 27.67 -19.70 -33.25
C VAL A 446 28.49 -18.67 -34.02
N ASP A 447 28.97 -19.01 -35.22
CA ASP A 447 29.75 -18.12 -36.09
C ASP A 447 30.98 -17.46 -35.44
N GLY A 448 31.62 -18.14 -34.48
CA GLY A 448 32.80 -17.65 -33.76
C GLY A 448 32.48 -16.77 -32.56
N GLU A 449 31.20 -16.50 -32.27
CA GLU A 449 30.73 -15.81 -31.08
C GLU A 449 30.06 -16.78 -30.10
N VAL A 450 30.18 -16.51 -28.80
CA VAL A 450 29.55 -17.32 -27.76
C VAL A 450 28.22 -16.69 -27.36
N LEU A 451 27.12 -17.39 -27.64
CA LEU A 451 25.77 -17.01 -27.26
C LEU A 451 25.32 -17.82 -26.05
N VAL A 452 24.57 -17.20 -25.14
CA VAL A 452 24.08 -17.85 -23.91
C VAL A 452 22.55 -17.79 -23.86
N ALA A 453 21.91 -18.92 -23.55
CA ALA A 453 20.44 -19.07 -23.52
C ALA A 453 19.96 -19.69 -22.19
N HIS A 454 18.69 -19.50 -21.84
CA HIS A 454 18.12 -20.09 -20.61
C HIS A 454 17.82 -21.59 -20.77
N GLN A 455 18.19 -22.40 -19.77
CA GLN A 455 18.13 -23.86 -19.86
C GLN A 455 16.71 -24.45 -19.85
N LYS A 456 15.70 -23.75 -19.28
CA LYS A 456 14.30 -24.21 -19.28
C LYS A 456 13.49 -23.78 -20.50
N ALA A 457 14.05 -22.99 -21.41
CA ALA A 457 13.38 -22.62 -22.66
C ALA A 457 13.43 -23.81 -23.63
N ARG A 458 12.35 -24.61 -23.70
CA ARG A 458 12.16 -25.67 -24.70
C ARG A 458 11.96 -25.14 -26.14
N HIS A 459 12.07 -23.83 -26.35
CA HIS A 459 11.92 -23.17 -27.65
C HIS A 459 13.14 -22.28 -27.94
N PHE A 460 13.72 -22.47 -29.13
CA PHE A 460 15.01 -21.98 -29.63
C PHE A 460 15.07 -20.46 -29.95
N SER A 461 14.34 -19.59 -29.25
CA SER A 461 14.20 -18.17 -29.64
C SER A 461 14.95 -17.15 -28.77
N GLN A 462 15.74 -17.56 -27.77
CA GLN A 462 16.39 -16.62 -26.83
C GLN A 462 17.90 -16.86 -26.73
N PHE A 463 18.65 -16.38 -27.72
CA PHE A 463 20.10 -16.23 -27.63
C PHE A 463 20.44 -14.76 -27.31
N ALA A 464 21.28 -14.52 -26.31
CA ALA A 464 21.88 -13.20 -26.10
C ALA A 464 23.17 -13.06 -26.95
N SER A 465 23.27 -12.03 -27.80
CA SER A 465 24.43 -11.73 -28.68
C SER A 465 25.21 -10.49 -28.20
N PRO A 466 26.56 -10.48 -28.32
CA PRO A 466 27.41 -9.34 -27.99
C PRO A 466 27.49 -8.30 -29.13
N LYS A 467 26.40 -7.55 -29.39
CA LYS A 467 26.31 -6.29 -30.17
C LYS A 467 26.92 -6.21 -31.58
N ARG A 468 26.12 -5.71 -32.54
CA ARG A 468 26.62 -4.78 -33.56
C ARG A 468 25.58 -3.73 -33.98
N ALA A 469 25.90 -2.47 -33.71
CA ALA A 469 25.45 -1.33 -34.50
C ALA A 469 26.68 -0.69 -35.18
N VAL A 470 26.49 -0.30 -36.45
CA VAL A 470 27.15 0.75 -37.26
C VAL A 470 27.55 0.22 -38.66
N PRO A 471 27.22 0.98 -39.74
CA PRO A 471 26.92 0.41 -41.05
C PRO A 471 28.07 0.52 -42.05
N LYS A 472 28.07 -0.35 -43.06
CA LYS A 472 28.73 -0.11 -44.35
C LYS A 472 27.80 -0.49 -45.49
N THR A 473 27.94 0.31 -46.54
CA THR A 473 27.07 0.57 -47.68
C THR A 473 26.87 -0.58 -48.66
N SER A 474 25.76 -0.45 -49.40
CA SER A 474 25.44 -0.99 -50.74
C SER A 474 25.34 -2.51 -50.89
N SER A 475 24.12 -3.03 -50.98
CA SER A 475 23.39 -3.15 -52.24
C SER A 475 22.13 -4.02 -52.06
N ASN A 476 21.01 -3.50 -52.57
CA ASN A 476 19.79 -4.16 -53.01
C ASN A 476 19.49 -5.59 -52.51
N VAL A 477 18.46 -5.70 -51.66
CA VAL A 477 17.18 -6.42 -51.90
C VAL A 477 16.42 -6.42 -50.56
N GLN A 478 15.28 -5.73 -50.48
CA GLN A 478 14.33 -5.89 -49.36
C GLN A 478 12.97 -6.33 -49.92
N LEU A 479 12.73 -7.64 -49.79
CA LEU A 479 11.40 -8.25 -49.83
C LEU A 479 10.90 -8.35 -48.38
N SER A 480 9.62 -8.02 -48.25
CA SER A 480 8.86 -7.78 -47.05
C SER A 480 8.30 -9.05 -46.39
N SER A 481 8.25 -8.98 -45.05
CA SER A 481 7.21 -9.53 -44.14
C SER A 481 7.42 -10.88 -43.43
N VAL A 482 7.06 -10.81 -42.14
CA VAL A 482 6.59 -11.81 -41.16
C VAL A 482 7.62 -12.50 -40.24
N GLY A 483 7.51 -12.22 -38.93
CA GLY A 483 7.70 -13.24 -37.88
C GLY A 483 8.40 -12.84 -36.57
N SER A 484 7.60 -12.56 -35.54
CA SER A 484 7.82 -12.34 -34.09
C SER A 484 8.82 -13.21 -33.31
N LEU A 485 9.32 -12.71 -32.15
CA LEU A 485 9.43 -13.36 -30.80
C LEU A 485 10.42 -12.58 -29.87
N VAL A 486 9.98 -11.80 -28.87
CA VAL A 486 9.68 -12.11 -27.44
C VAL A 486 10.85 -12.58 -26.55
N ALA A 487 11.24 -11.75 -25.56
CA ALA A 487 11.83 -12.13 -24.26
C ALA A 487 11.74 -10.95 -23.24
N CYS A 488 10.64 -10.83 -22.49
CA CYS A 488 10.47 -11.28 -21.09
C CYS A 488 11.09 -10.39 -19.98
N ASN A 489 10.28 -9.42 -19.53
CA ASN A 489 9.99 -9.01 -18.16
C ASN A 489 10.97 -9.41 -17.04
N ALA A 490 11.70 -8.40 -16.53
CA ALA A 490 12.22 -8.36 -15.17
C ALA A 490 11.56 -7.19 -14.42
N ALA A 491 10.43 -7.46 -13.79
CA ALA A 491 9.80 -6.55 -12.84
C ALA A 491 10.61 -6.52 -11.52
N HIS A 492 10.60 -5.35 -10.88
CA HIS A 492 11.27 -4.92 -9.64
C HIS A 492 12.69 -4.33 -9.77
N ARG A 493 12.76 -3.02 -10.05
CA ARG A 493 13.86 -2.15 -9.61
C ARG A 493 13.32 -1.12 -8.62
N VAL A 494 13.81 -1.19 -7.37
CA VAL A 494 13.84 -0.02 -6.46
C VAL A 494 15.07 0.83 -6.85
N TRP A 495 15.13 2.05 -6.37
CA TRP A 495 16.12 3.08 -6.70
C TRP A 495 17.52 2.90 -6.08
N CYS A 496 18.51 3.67 -6.58
CA CYS A 496 19.25 4.70 -5.82
C CYS A 496 20.39 5.39 -6.62
N LEU A 497 20.27 6.72 -6.76
CA LEU A 497 21.24 7.81 -6.46
C LEU A 497 22.62 7.93 -7.14
N ASN A 498 22.75 9.04 -7.89
CA ASN A 498 23.78 10.13 -7.88
C ASN A 498 24.08 10.54 -9.34
N GLY A 499 23.92 11.80 -9.76
CA GLY A 499 24.45 13.00 -9.12
C GLY A 499 25.83 13.31 -9.70
N HIS A 500 25.88 13.86 -10.93
CA HIS A 500 26.74 14.97 -11.40
C HIS A 500 26.99 14.96 -12.92
N TYR A 501 26.63 16.09 -13.53
CA TYR A 501 27.20 16.79 -14.69
C TYR A 501 27.72 15.98 -15.90
N PHE A 502 27.03 16.12 -17.04
CA PHE A 502 27.64 16.74 -18.22
C PHE A 502 26.56 17.41 -19.08
N SER A 503 26.68 18.74 -19.19
CA SER A 503 26.02 19.56 -20.20
C SER A 503 26.63 19.29 -21.57
N LEU A 504 25.80 19.17 -22.62
CA LEU A 504 26.15 19.63 -23.97
C LEU A 504 24.88 19.88 -24.79
N HIS A 505 24.64 21.16 -25.06
CA HIS A 505 23.72 21.66 -26.07
C HIS A 505 24.05 21.11 -27.47
N ALA A 506 23.04 20.65 -28.23
CA ALA A 506 22.83 21.03 -29.63
C ALA A 506 21.44 20.56 -30.14
N PRO A 507 20.72 21.38 -30.92
CA PRO A 507 19.36 21.08 -31.39
C PRO A 507 19.37 20.35 -32.73
N LEU A 508 18.46 19.40 -32.94
CA LEU A 508 18.19 18.85 -34.27
C LEU A 508 16.79 19.27 -34.74
N LYS A 509 16.78 20.01 -35.85
CA LYS A 509 15.61 20.52 -36.59
C LYS A 509 14.88 19.39 -37.35
N PRO A 510 13.59 19.59 -37.69
CA PRO A 510 12.75 18.56 -38.28
C PRO A 510 13.01 18.40 -39.78
N ALA A 511 13.06 17.17 -40.27
CA ALA A 511 13.00 16.86 -41.70
C ALA A 511 11.73 16.06 -41.98
N THR A 512 10.80 16.75 -42.65
CA THR A 512 9.59 16.21 -43.26
C THR A 512 9.92 15.20 -44.36
N SER A 513 9.24 14.04 -44.36
CA SER A 513 8.82 13.42 -45.62
C SER A 513 7.54 12.60 -45.42
N SER A 514 6.42 13.31 -45.54
CA SER A 514 5.26 12.95 -46.37
C SER A 514 5.22 11.50 -46.90
N ARG A 515 4.50 10.60 -46.23
CA ARG A 515 3.84 9.45 -46.88
C ARG A 515 2.68 8.79 -46.13
N LEU A 516 2.20 9.33 -45.01
CA LEU A 516 1.03 8.82 -44.28
C LEU A 516 -0.15 9.82 -44.21
N ALA A 517 -0.24 10.75 -45.16
CA ALA A 517 -1.33 11.73 -45.24
C ALA A 517 -2.57 11.22 -46.00
N ARG A 518 -2.92 9.93 -45.94
CA ARG A 518 -4.08 9.42 -46.71
C ARG A 518 -4.96 8.37 -46.05
N TRP A 519 -4.74 8.02 -44.79
CA TRP A 519 -5.49 6.94 -44.12
C TRP A 519 -6.24 7.37 -42.84
N PHE A 520 -6.34 8.67 -42.55
CA PHE A 520 -7.23 9.17 -41.50
C PHE A 520 -8.35 10.01 -42.10
N SER A 521 -9.32 9.32 -42.70
CA SER A 521 -10.68 9.83 -42.87
C SER A 521 -11.64 8.80 -42.27
N SER A 522 -11.55 8.63 -40.95
CA SER A 522 -12.64 8.08 -40.15
C SER A 522 -12.65 8.85 -38.85
N SER A 523 -13.71 9.64 -38.73
CA SER A 523 -14.16 10.38 -37.58
C SER A 523 -14.09 9.52 -36.32
N ASP A 524 -13.57 10.12 -35.24
CA ASP A 524 -13.66 9.74 -33.82
C ASP A 524 -12.28 9.72 -33.14
N ALA A 525 -11.69 10.91 -32.97
CA ALA A 525 -10.63 11.17 -32.01
C ALA A 525 -11.03 12.41 -31.18
N PRO A 526 -11.17 12.30 -29.84
CA PRO A 526 -11.45 13.46 -29.00
C PRO A 526 -10.23 14.37 -28.90
N ALA A 527 -10.51 15.65 -28.75
CA ALA A 527 -9.60 16.77 -28.90
C ALA A 527 -8.67 16.99 -27.69
N SER A 528 -7.36 16.91 -27.90
CA SER A 528 -6.35 17.93 -27.54
C SER A 528 -4.94 17.36 -27.79
N ASP A 529 -4.29 17.77 -28.87
CA ASP A 529 -2.89 17.44 -29.15
C ASP A 529 -1.93 18.20 -28.20
N GLU A 530 -1.94 17.89 -26.90
CA GLU A 530 -0.77 18.11 -26.06
C GLU A 530 0.16 16.92 -26.26
N SER A 531 1.38 17.14 -26.77
CA SER A 531 2.36 16.06 -26.87
C SER A 531 2.67 15.52 -25.47
N PHE A 532 2.82 14.20 -25.34
CA PHE A 532 3.13 13.55 -24.06
C PHE A 532 4.33 14.21 -23.34
N ALA A 533 5.32 14.68 -24.10
CA ALA A 533 6.46 15.43 -23.56
C ALA A 533 6.05 16.73 -22.84
N SER A 534 5.13 17.51 -23.40
CA SER A 534 4.61 18.73 -22.76
C SER A 534 3.84 18.42 -21.48
N LEU A 535 2.99 17.39 -21.52
CA LEU A 535 2.26 16.89 -20.35
C LEU A 535 3.22 16.41 -19.26
N ALA A 536 4.22 15.61 -19.62
CA ALA A 536 5.21 15.09 -18.69
C ALA A 536 6.04 16.22 -18.05
N ASP A 537 6.43 17.25 -18.79
CA ASP A 537 7.18 18.40 -18.27
C ASP A 537 6.34 19.30 -17.33
N GLN A 538 5.04 19.39 -17.58
CA GLN A 538 4.10 20.05 -16.66
C GLN A 538 4.00 19.26 -15.36
N VAL A 539 3.68 17.97 -15.45
CA VAL A 539 3.52 17.09 -14.28
C VAL A 539 4.81 16.98 -13.48
N GLN A 540 5.98 16.90 -14.13
CA GLN A 540 7.28 16.85 -13.46
C GLN A 540 7.51 18.07 -12.56
N ARG A 541 7.13 19.28 -13.03
CA ARG A 541 7.26 20.50 -12.23
C ARG A 541 6.32 20.48 -11.02
N GLU A 542 5.09 20.03 -11.21
CA GLU A 542 4.11 19.90 -10.12
C GLU A 542 4.58 18.89 -9.06
N VAL A 543 5.01 17.70 -9.48
CA VAL A 543 5.54 16.64 -8.60
C VAL A 543 6.76 17.14 -7.82
N GLN A 544 7.67 17.86 -8.47
CA GLN A 544 8.87 18.39 -7.83
C GLN A 544 8.52 19.40 -6.72
N VAL A 545 7.61 20.34 -7.00
CA VAL A 545 7.16 21.32 -6.00
C VAL A 545 6.52 20.62 -4.80
N ILE A 546 5.69 19.59 -5.05
CA ILE A 546 5.06 18.79 -3.99
C ILE A 546 6.13 18.13 -3.11
N GLN A 547 7.15 17.51 -3.72
CA GLN A 547 8.24 16.88 -3.00
C GLN A 547 9.09 17.87 -2.21
N ASP A 548 9.39 19.04 -2.78
CA ASP A 548 10.17 20.08 -2.11
C ASP A 548 9.44 20.57 -0.85
N VAL A 549 8.11 20.76 -0.93
CA VAL A 549 7.29 21.17 0.22
C VAL A 549 7.24 20.08 1.29
N VAL A 550 6.97 18.82 0.91
CA VAL A 550 6.91 17.69 1.87
C VAL A 550 8.28 17.41 2.50
N SER A 551 9.37 17.61 1.75
CA SER A 551 10.73 17.36 2.21
C SER A 551 11.36 18.48 3.04
N THR A 552 10.66 19.61 3.22
CA THR A 552 11.12 20.72 4.07
C THR A 552 11.49 20.26 5.48
N ALA A 553 12.58 20.84 6.01
CA ALA A 553 13.08 20.49 7.35
C ALA A 553 12.01 20.64 8.45
N HIS A 554 11.14 21.65 8.32
CA HIS A 554 10.03 21.87 9.25
C HIS A 554 9.01 20.73 9.23
N SER A 555 8.58 20.28 8.05
CA SER A 555 7.58 19.20 7.93
C SER A 555 8.11 17.88 8.46
N LYS A 556 9.39 17.57 8.19
CA LYS A 556 10.06 16.37 8.73
C LYS A 556 10.25 16.44 10.24
N GLN A 557 10.58 17.62 10.78
CA GLN A 557 10.76 17.81 12.21
C GLN A 557 9.41 17.75 12.97
N GLU A 558 8.34 18.29 12.39
CA GLU A 558 6.98 18.18 12.96
C GLU A 558 6.50 16.73 12.97
N LEU A 559 6.72 15.99 11.87
CA LEU A 559 6.36 14.58 11.78
C LEU A 559 7.18 13.73 12.77
N ALA A 560 8.48 14.00 12.91
CA ALA A 560 9.33 13.36 13.91
C ALA A 560 8.88 13.67 15.35
N GLY A 561 8.55 14.93 15.65
CA GLY A 561 8.07 15.35 16.96
C GLY A 561 6.72 14.71 17.32
N LEU A 562 5.78 14.64 16.36
CA LEU A 562 4.50 13.96 16.57
C LEU A 562 4.65 12.44 16.71
N ARG A 563 5.65 11.82 16.07
CA ARG A 563 5.98 10.40 16.28
C ARG A 563 6.55 10.16 17.68
N GLU A 564 7.49 10.99 18.13
CA GLU A 564 8.04 10.91 19.49
C GLU A 564 6.95 11.10 20.55
N GLU A 565 6.04 12.06 20.33
CA GLU A 565 4.90 12.31 21.23
C GLU A 565 3.89 11.15 21.21
N ALA A 566 3.65 10.51 20.06
CA ALA A 566 2.81 9.32 19.93
C ALA A 566 3.41 8.07 20.59
N GLU A 567 4.74 7.98 20.71
CA GLU A 567 5.45 6.90 21.40
C GLU A 567 5.49 7.09 22.93
N ALA A 568 5.18 8.29 23.43
CA ALA A 568 5.24 8.61 24.84
C ALA A 568 4.09 7.94 25.63
N SER A 569 4.43 7.30 26.76
CA SER A 569 3.47 6.51 27.55
C SER A 569 2.40 7.34 28.26
N ASP A 570 2.66 8.64 28.45
CA ASP A 570 1.83 9.65 29.12
C ASP A 570 0.80 10.30 28.18
N LEU A 571 0.90 10.10 26.86
CA LEU A 571 -0.03 10.69 25.90
C LEU A 571 -1.48 10.26 26.16
N TRP A 572 -1.69 9.03 26.61
CA TRP A 572 -3.01 8.43 26.85
C TRP A 572 -3.69 8.90 28.14
N ASP A 573 -3.01 9.72 28.96
CA ASP A 573 -3.59 10.32 30.16
C ASP A 573 -4.66 11.39 29.82
N ASP A 574 -4.56 12.01 28.63
CA ASP A 574 -5.57 12.91 28.07
C ASP A 574 -6.06 12.38 26.71
N ALA A 575 -7.20 11.70 26.73
CA ALA A 575 -7.82 11.10 25.55
C ALA A 575 -8.10 12.10 24.42
N THR A 576 -8.33 13.38 24.74
CA THR A 576 -8.60 14.41 23.72
C THR A 576 -7.32 14.89 23.05
N HIS A 577 -6.24 15.01 23.83
CA HIS A 577 -4.91 15.33 23.32
C HIS A 577 -4.37 14.18 22.44
N ALA A 578 -4.49 12.93 22.92
CA ALA A 578 -4.12 11.74 22.16
C ALA A 578 -4.83 11.66 20.81
N ALA A 579 -6.15 11.89 20.77
CA ALA A 579 -6.92 11.90 19.53
C ALA A 579 -6.42 12.98 18.54
N SER A 580 -6.11 14.18 19.03
CA SER A 580 -5.59 15.27 18.20
C SER A 580 -4.20 14.95 17.64
N VAL A 581 -3.29 14.37 18.44
CA VAL A 581 -1.94 14.00 18.02
C VAL A 581 -1.99 12.90 16.96
N VAL A 582 -2.78 11.84 17.21
CA VAL A 582 -2.96 10.72 16.27
C VAL A 582 -3.58 11.19 14.95
N GLN A 583 -4.58 12.08 15.01
CA GLN A 583 -5.22 12.63 13.81
C GLN A 583 -4.26 13.50 12.97
N ARG A 584 -3.44 14.34 13.63
CA ARG A 584 -2.42 15.15 12.94
C ARG A 584 -1.33 14.28 12.33
N LEU A 585 -0.87 13.25 13.05
CA LEU A 585 0.12 12.30 12.55
C LEU A 585 -0.40 11.57 11.31
N ALA A 586 -1.61 11.00 11.37
CA ALA A 586 -2.23 10.32 10.24
C ALA A 586 -2.40 11.23 9.02
N ALA A 587 -2.78 12.49 9.22
CA ALA A 587 -2.92 13.46 8.14
C ALA A 587 -1.58 13.81 7.46
N LEU A 588 -0.50 13.99 8.24
CA LEU A 588 0.84 14.27 7.71
C LEU A 588 1.45 13.04 7.01
N GLU A 589 1.31 11.84 7.58
CA GLU A 589 1.78 10.61 6.96
C GLU A 589 1.02 10.28 5.67
N SER A 590 -0.29 10.52 5.63
CA SER A 590 -1.08 10.36 4.42
C SER A 590 -0.59 11.31 3.31
N ARG A 591 -0.19 12.54 3.64
CA ARG A 591 0.34 13.52 2.67
C ARG A 591 1.69 13.07 2.11
N GLU A 592 2.60 12.58 2.96
CA GLU A 592 3.89 12.04 2.53
C GLU A 592 3.70 10.83 1.61
N THR A 593 2.82 9.91 2.00
CA THR A 593 2.55 8.69 1.22
C THR A 593 1.96 9.01 -0.16
N ARG A 594 0.99 9.95 -0.23
CA ARG A 594 0.40 10.40 -1.50
C ARG A 594 1.41 11.10 -2.40
N ALA A 595 2.32 11.91 -1.84
CA ALA A 595 3.37 12.57 -2.60
C ALA A 595 4.36 11.56 -3.21
N ASP A 596 4.77 10.56 -2.43
CA ASP A 596 5.65 9.49 -2.89
C ASP A 596 5.00 8.60 -3.95
N GLU A 597 3.72 8.27 -3.78
CA GLU A 597 2.95 7.50 -4.75
C GLU A 597 2.80 8.25 -6.07
N LEU A 598 2.47 9.54 -6.01
CA LEU A 598 2.32 10.38 -7.19
C LEU A 598 3.64 10.51 -7.97
N HIS A 599 4.76 10.62 -7.25
CA HIS A 599 6.08 10.59 -7.85
C HIS A 599 6.35 9.26 -8.55
N ARG A 600 6.11 8.12 -7.89
CA ARG A 600 6.29 6.79 -8.51
C ARG A 600 5.42 6.62 -9.75
N ARG A 601 4.13 6.91 -9.66
CA ARG A 601 3.19 6.82 -10.80
C ARG A 601 3.65 7.66 -11.99
N PHE A 602 4.18 8.87 -11.74
CA PHE A 602 4.74 9.72 -12.80
C PHE A 602 5.95 9.07 -13.48
N PHE A 603 6.93 8.57 -12.72
CA PHE A 603 8.11 7.92 -13.27
C PHE A 603 7.77 6.63 -14.02
N ASP A 604 6.91 5.78 -13.44
CA ASP A 604 6.48 4.52 -14.05
C ASP A 604 5.75 4.78 -15.37
N THR A 605 4.87 5.78 -15.44
CA THR A 605 4.15 6.16 -16.68
C THR A 605 5.11 6.71 -17.74
N LYS A 606 6.14 7.46 -17.33
CA LYS A 606 7.17 7.98 -18.24
C LYS A 606 8.05 6.86 -18.81
N GLU A 607 8.43 5.87 -17.99
CA GLU A 607 9.16 4.69 -18.45
C GLU A 607 8.30 3.81 -19.36
N LEU A 608 7.03 3.60 -19.00
CA LEU A 608 6.07 2.83 -19.80
C LEU A 608 5.85 3.46 -21.17
N HIS A 609 5.72 4.79 -21.25
CA HIS A 609 5.61 5.50 -22.52
C HIS A 609 6.86 5.35 -23.38
N LEU A 610 8.06 5.35 -22.78
CA LEU A 610 9.31 5.12 -23.51
C LEU A 610 9.34 3.71 -24.11
N MET A 611 8.98 2.68 -23.33
CA MET A 611 8.89 1.29 -23.80
C MET A 611 7.84 1.15 -24.92
N ALA A 612 6.65 1.73 -24.74
CA ALA A 612 5.59 1.71 -25.74
C ALA A 612 5.97 2.44 -27.04
N THR A 613 6.81 3.48 -26.95
CA THR A 613 7.36 4.19 -28.12
C THR A 613 8.41 3.35 -28.84
N GLU A 614 9.24 2.61 -28.10
CA GLU A 614 10.24 1.69 -28.68
C GLU A 614 9.60 0.46 -29.35
N GLU A 615 8.44 0.02 -28.86
CA GLU A 615 7.69 -1.13 -29.37
C GLU A 615 6.61 -0.78 -30.41
N ASP A 616 6.41 0.51 -30.72
CA ASP A 616 5.33 1.04 -31.58
C ASP A 616 3.92 0.56 -31.14
N ASP A 617 3.68 0.46 -29.82
CA ASP A 617 2.41 -0.03 -29.25
C ASP A 617 1.40 1.12 -29.03
N GLU A 618 0.67 1.46 -30.09
CA GLU A 618 -0.32 2.55 -30.14
C GLU A 618 -1.39 2.55 -29.01
N PRO A 619 -2.04 1.42 -28.63
CA PRO A 619 -2.98 1.42 -27.51
C PRO A 619 -2.29 1.72 -26.18
N MET A 620 -1.09 1.17 -25.94
CA MET A 620 -0.32 1.46 -24.72
C MET A 620 0.13 2.93 -24.67
N LEU A 621 0.48 3.53 -25.81
CA LEU A 621 0.79 4.96 -25.90
C LEU A 621 -0.40 5.83 -25.50
N ARG A 622 -1.62 5.46 -25.91
CA ARG A 622 -2.86 6.15 -25.51
C ARG A 622 -3.15 5.99 -24.02
N ASP A 623 -2.95 4.79 -23.48
CA ASP A 623 -3.10 4.52 -22.05
C ASP A 623 -2.09 5.32 -21.21
N CYS A 624 -0.86 5.49 -21.69
CA CYS A 624 0.14 6.36 -21.04
C CYS A 624 -0.30 7.82 -21.01
N VAL A 625 -0.85 8.35 -22.11
CA VAL A 625 -1.36 9.73 -22.17
C VAL A 625 -2.55 9.93 -21.22
N ASN A 626 -3.49 8.99 -21.20
CA ASN A 626 -4.64 9.02 -20.28
C ASN A 626 -4.17 8.96 -18.82
N THR A 627 -3.23 8.07 -18.51
CA THR A 627 -2.67 7.91 -17.16
C THR A 627 -1.93 9.19 -16.73
N MET A 628 -1.17 9.81 -17.63
CA MET A 628 -0.48 11.08 -17.36
C MET A 628 -1.46 12.23 -17.10
N ALA A 629 -2.61 12.26 -17.78
CA ALA A 629 -3.66 13.24 -17.53
C ALA A 629 -4.31 13.06 -16.15
N VAL A 630 -4.52 11.81 -15.71
CA VAL A 630 -5.00 11.51 -14.35
C VAL A 630 -3.97 11.93 -13.30
N ILE A 631 -2.69 11.57 -13.49
CA ILE A 631 -1.61 11.97 -12.59
C ILE A 631 -1.50 13.50 -12.48
N ARG A 632 -1.70 14.22 -13.59
CA ARG A 632 -1.75 15.69 -13.57
C ARG A 632 -2.85 16.21 -12.67
N SER A 633 -4.05 15.64 -12.76
CA SER A 633 -5.19 16.04 -11.92
C SER A 633 -4.92 15.74 -10.44
N ASP A 634 -4.41 14.54 -10.13
CA ASP A 634 -4.04 14.15 -8.76
C ASP A 634 -2.94 15.05 -8.19
N ALA A 635 -1.97 15.45 -9.01
CA ALA A 635 -0.86 16.32 -8.61
C ALA A 635 -1.37 17.72 -8.28
N GLN A 636 -2.26 18.26 -9.11
CA GLN A 636 -2.88 19.55 -8.87
C GLN A 636 -3.70 19.55 -7.58
N GLN A 637 -4.50 18.51 -7.33
CA GLN A 637 -5.27 18.38 -6.10
C GLN A 637 -4.37 18.33 -4.86
N LEU A 638 -3.34 17.47 -4.88
CA LEU A 638 -2.42 17.35 -3.76
C LEU A 638 -1.65 18.66 -3.53
N ARG A 639 -1.21 19.34 -4.59
CA ARG A 639 -0.55 20.65 -4.47
C ARG A 639 -1.46 21.67 -3.78
N LEU A 640 -2.73 21.72 -4.15
CA LEU A 640 -3.68 22.64 -3.53
C LEU A 640 -3.89 22.32 -2.05
N GLU A 641 -4.00 21.05 -1.68
CA GLU A 641 -4.05 20.62 -0.28
C GLU A 641 -2.78 21.03 0.49
N LEU A 642 -1.59 20.93 -0.11
CA LEU A 642 -0.35 21.37 0.53
C LEU A 642 -0.33 22.88 0.82
N LEU A 643 -1.03 23.70 0.02
CA LEU A 643 -1.19 25.13 0.28
C LEU A 643 -2.10 25.40 1.49
N LEU A 644 -2.96 24.46 1.86
CA LEU A 644 -3.87 24.51 3.01
C LEU A 644 -3.18 24.02 4.30
N SER A 645 -2.10 24.70 4.68
CA SER A 645 -1.23 24.30 5.80
C SER A 645 -1.56 24.95 7.15
N HIS A 646 -2.57 25.82 7.24
CA HIS A 646 -2.90 26.46 8.52
C HIS A 646 -3.61 25.49 9.46
N GLU A 647 -3.39 25.60 10.78
CA GLU A 647 -4.01 24.71 11.80
C GLU A 647 -5.55 24.68 11.78
N SER A 648 -6.15 25.74 11.24
CA SER A 648 -7.60 25.88 11.11
C SER A 648 -8.14 25.38 9.78
N ASP A 649 -7.27 25.17 8.78
CA ASP A 649 -7.69 24.82 7.41
C ASP A 649 -8.36 23.46 7.36
N THR A 650 -7.93 22.52 8.20
CA THR A 650 -8.48 21.15 8.29
C THR A 650 -9.90 21.11 8.89
N ARG A 651 -10.33 22.18 9.55
CA ARG A 651 -11.58 22.19 10.32
C ARG A 651 -12.79 22.42 9.42
N SER A 652 -13.94 21.96 9.92
CA SER A 652 -15.26 22.34 9.41
C SER A 652 -15.50 23.85 9.59
N CYS A 653 -16.43 24.44 8.84
CA CYS A 653 -16.63 25.88 8.86
C CYS A 653 -18.11 26.30 8.84
N PHE A 654 -18.34 27.53 9.29
CA PHE A 654 -19.58 28.26 9.08
C PHE A 654 -19.37 29.32 8.01
N LEU A 655 -20.29 29.38 7.06
CA LEU A 655 -20.33 30.36 5.98
C LEU A 655 -21.57 31.23 6.18
N GLU A 656 -21.37 32.48 6.55
CA GLU A 656 -22.41 33.49 6.74
C GLU A 656 -22.49 34.38 5.49
N ILE A 657 -23.67 34.49 4.89
CA ILE A 657 -23.93 35.35 3.74
C ILE A 657 -24.95 36.40 4.14
N GLN A 658 -24.57 37.67 4.02
CA GLN A 658 -25.39 38.81 4.39
C GLN A 658 -25.70 39.70 3.18
N ALA A 659 -26.97 40.05 3.01
CA ALA A 659 -27.39 40.97 1.96
C ALA A 659 -26.82 42.38 2.19
N GLY A 660 -26.22 42.95 1.15
CA GLY A 660 -25.69 44.32 1.13
C GLY A 660 -26.66 45.33 0.53
N ALA A 661 -26.13 46.45 0.03
CA ALA A 661 -26.93 47.48 -0.63
C ALA A 661 -27.60 46.93 -1.92
N GLY A 662 -28.92 47.14 -2.08
CA GLY A 662 -29.69 46.70 -3.25
C GLY A 662 -31.11 46.17 -2.97
N GLY A 663 -31.57 46.18 -1.71
CA GLY A 663 -32.97 45.86 -1.37
C GLY A 663 -33.35 44.41 -1.68
N THR A 664 -34.53 44.20 -2.27
CA THR A 664 -35.06 42.87 -2.64
C THR A 664 -34.11 42.10 -3.57
N ASP A 665 -33.44 42.77 -4.51
CA ASP A 665 -32.47 42.12 -5.41
C ASP A 665 -31.21 41.62 -4.68
N SER A 666 -30.77 42.29 -3.62
CA SER A 666 -29.65 41.82 -2.79
C SER A 666 -30.06 40.64 -1.91
N CYS A 667 -31.32 40.58 -1.49
CA CYS A 667 -31.84 39.43 -0.75
C CYS A 667 -31.96 38.20 -1.65
N ASP A 668 -32.44 38.36 -2.89
CA ASP A 668 -32.45 37.29 -3.89
C ASP A 668 -31.03 36.85 -4.27
N TRP A 669 -30.09 37.80 -4.42
CA TRP A 669 -28.69 37.47 -4.67
C TRP A 669 -28.06 36.63 -3.54
N THR A 670 -28.40 36.95 -2.29
CA THR A 670 -27.97 36.16 -1.12
C THR A 670 -28.49 34.73 -1.18
N ALA A 671 -29.74 34.53 -1.61
CA ALA A 671 -30.29 33.19 -1.83
C ALA A 671 -29.63 32.43 -2.99
N MET A 672 -29.29 33.12 -4.08
CA MET A 672 -28.54 32.53 -5.19
C MET A 672 -27.13 32.07 -4.74
N LEU A 673 -26.44 32.88 -3.93
CA LEU A 673 -25.14 32.51 -3.36
C LEU A 673 -25.25 31.34 -2.39
N ALA A 674 -26.27 31.32 -1.53
CA ALA A 674 -26.49 30.20 -0.62
C ALA A 674 -26.69 28.89 -1.38
N ARG A 675 -27.46 28.92 -2.47
CA ARG A 675 -27.65 27.77 -3.36
C ARG A 675 -26.34 27.36 -4.05
N MET A 676 -25.57 28.33 -4.54
CA MET A 676 -24.27 28.09 -5.19
C MET A 676 -23.30 27.40 -4.23
N TYR A 677 -23.13 27.93 -3.01
CA TYR A 677 -22.25 27.31 -1.99
C TYR A 677 -22.79 25.98 -1.47
N GLY A 678 -24.11 25.81 -1.35
CA GLY A 678 -24.70 24.54 -0.97
C GLY A 678 -24.45 23.44 -2.00
N ARG A 679 -24.57 23.75 -3.30
CA ARG A 679 -24.25 22.79 -4.37
C ARG A 679 -22.75 22.52 -4.47
N TRP A 680 -21.92 23.55 -4.36
CA TRP A 680 -20.47 23.39 -4.30
C TRP A 680 -20.04 22.48 -3.14
N GLY A 681 -20.58 22.71 -1.94
CA GLY A 681 -20.31 21.87 -0.78
C GLY A 681 -20.74 20.42 -1.00
N GLY A 682 -21.94 20.20 -1.54
CA GLY A 682 -22.43 18.85 -1.88
C GLY A 682 -21.58 18.16 -2.94
N ALA A 683 -21.14 18.87 -3.98
CA ALA A 683 -20.27 18.33 -5.04
C ALA A 683 -18.89 17.91 -4.51
N ARG A 684 -18.37 18.60 -3.49
CA ARG A 684 -17.13 18.23 -2.79
C ARG A 684 -17.30 17.18 -1.68
N GLY A 685 -18.52 16.68 -1.47
CA GLY A 685 -18.82 15.67 -0.45
C GLY A 685 -18.88 16.23 0.98
N PHE A 686 -19.04 17.54 1.15
CA PHE A 686 -19.30 18.13 2.47
C PHE A 686 -20.76 17.94 2.87
N GLN A 687 -21.00 17.69 4.15
CA GLN A 687 -22.35 17.76 4.69
C GLN A 687 -22.72 19.24 4.89
N VAL A 688 -23.68 19.70 4.10
CA VAL A 688 -24.18 21.08 4.15
C VAL A 688 -25.45 21.13 4.99
N GLN A 689 -25.45 21.95 6.03
CA GLN A 689 -26.62 22.19 6.88
C GLN A 689 -26.95 23.69 6.93
N HIS A 690 -28.23 24.02 6.84
CA HIS A 690 -28.71 25.38 7.11
C HIS A 690 -28.86 25.54 8.63
N VAL A 691 -28.09 26.45 9.21
CA VAL A 691 -28.06 26.67 10.68
C VAL A 691 -29.03 27.77 11.07
N ASP A 692 -29.01 28.88 10.33
CA ASP A 692 -29.85 30.05 10.57
C ASP A 692 -30.19 30.71 9.24
N GLU A 693 -31.43 31.19 9.12
CA GLU A 693 -31.93 31.87 7.92
C GLU A 693 -32.88 33.00 8.30
N SER A 694 -32.60 34.19 7.78
CA SER A 694 -33.47 35.35 7.86
C SER A 694 -34.01 35.63 6.46
N VAL A 695 -35.29 35.40 6.25
CA VAL A 695 -35.98 35.67 4.98
C VAL A 695 -36.07 37.18 4.73
N GLY A 696 -35.95 37.60 3.47
CA GLY A 696 -36.19 38.99 3.05
C GLY A 696 -37.68 39.31 2.96
N ASP A 697 -38.04 40.60 2.97
CA ASP A 697 -39.44 41.04 3.03
C ASP A 697 -40.28 40.62 1.82
N GLU A 698 -39.68 40.52 0.63
CA GLU A 698 -40.35 40.15 -0.62
C GLU A 698 -39.80 38.87 -1.26
N ALA A 699 -38.47 38.71 -1.32
CA ALA A 699 -37.81 37.55 -1.92
C ALA A 699 -36.40 37.33 -1.34
N GLY A 700 -35.95 36.08 -1.38
CA GLY A 700 -34.60 35.67 -0.97
C GLY A 700 -34.33 35.76 0.53
N PHE A 701 -33.05 35.88 0.92
CA PHE A 701 -32.60 35.92 2.31
C PHE A 701 -31.90 37.24 2.63
N ARG A 702 -32.20 37.82 3.79
CA ARG A 702 -31.45 38.94 4.35
C ARG A 702 -30.11 38.49 4.96
N SER A 703 -30.11 37.31 5.58
CA SER A 703 -28.92 36.64 6.09
C SER A 703 -29.13 35.13 6.07
N VAL A 704 -28.08 34.35 5.83
CA VAL A 704 -28.11 32.89 5.88
C VAL A 704 -26.77 32.36 6.38
N VAL A 705 -26.81 31.37 7.26
CA VAL A 705 -25.62 30.70 7.82
C VAL A 705 -25.66 29.23 7.42
N LEU A 706 -24.66 28.83 6.64
CA LEU A 706 -24.43 27.45 6.25
C LEU A 706 -23.33 26.85 7.12
N ARG A 707 -23.54 25.62 7.58
CA ARG A 707 -22.51 24.77 8.20
C ARG A 707 -22.01 23.79 7.14
N LEU A 708 -20.70 23.74 6.96
CA LEU A 708 -20.02 22.82 6.06
C LEU A 708 -19.13 21.89 6.88
N ASP A 709 -19.58 20.65 7.05
CA ASP A 709 -18.82 19.60 7.72
C ASP A 709 -18.08 18.74 6.69
N GLY A 710 -16.76 18.65 6.84
CA GLY A 710 -15.88 17.92 5.93
C GLY A 710 -14.41 18.25 6.14
N ALA A 711 -13.54 17.41 5.60
CA ALA A 711 -12.10 17.61 5.65
C ALA A 711 -11.71 18.85 4.84
N TYR A 712 -10.89 19.72 5.41
CA TYR A 712 -10.41 20.95 4.79
C TYR A 712 -11.50 21.98 4.41
N ALA A 713 -12.74 21.86 4.92
CA ALA A 713 -13.85 22.72 4.51
C ALA A 713 -13.56 24.22 4.76
N TYR A 714 -12.95 24.58 5.89
CA TYR A 714 -12.50 25.96 6.13
C TYR A 714 -11.41 26.40 5.16
N GLY A 715 -10.41 25.55 4.92
CA GLY A 715 -9.29 25.84 4.03
C GLY A 715 -9.73 26.20 2.61
N TRP A 716 -10.74 25.49 2.09
CA TRP A 716 -11.33 25.78 0.78
C TRP A 716 -12.23 27.02 0.78
N ALA A 717 -13.06 27.19 1.81
CA ALA A 717 -14.02 28.29 1.86
C ALA A 717 -13.39 29.65 2.21
N LYS A 718 -12.23 29.70 2.90
CA LYS A 718 -11.64 30.97 3.38
C LYS A 718 -11.35 31.99 2.27
N SER A 719 -11.04 31.53 1.06
CA SER A 719 -10.80 32.41 -0.10
C SER A 719 -12.05 33.09 -0.63
N GLU A 720 -13.23 32.64 -0.21
CA GLU A 720 -14.52 33.21 -0.59
C GLU A 720 -14.97 34.33 0.34
N ALA A 721 -14.24 34.60 1.42
CA ALA A 721 -14.58 35.70 2.31
C ALA A 721 -14.39 37.06 1.63
N GLY A 722 -15.46 37.83 1.50
CA GLY A 722 -15.47 39.14 0.85
C GLY A 722 -16.82 39.53 0.26
N VAL A 723 -16.85 40.62 -0.52
CA VAL A 723 -18.07 41.15 -1.14
C VAL A 723 -18.24 40.61 -2.57
N HIS A 724 -19.37 39.95 -2.82
CA HIS A 724 -19.77 39.42 -4.12
C HIS A 724 -20.79 40.33 -4.78
N ARG A 725 -20.48 40.81 -5.98
CA ARG A 725 -21.30 41.76 -6.74
C ARG A 725 -22.06 41.05 -7.86
N LEU A 726 -23.38 41.22 -7.93
CA LEU A 726 -24.22 40.78 -9.05
C LEU A 726 -24.65 41.96 -9.91
N VAL A 727 -24.66 41.78 -11.23
CA VAL A 727 -25.15 42.74 -12.20
C VAL A 727 -26.07 42.03 -13.19
N ARG A 728 -27.37 42.30 -13.11
CA ARG A 728 -28.41 41.69 -13.96
C ARG A 728 -29.55 42.66 -14.26
N ILE A 729 -30.45 42.26 -15.15
CA ILE A 729 -31.78 42.86 -15.22
C ILE A 729 -32.58 42.28 -14.06
N SER A 730 -33.10 43.13 -13.17
CA SER A 730 -33.85 42.68 -12.01
C SER A 730 -35.21 42.10 -12.43
N PRO A 731 -35.61 40.91 -11.93
CA PRO A 731 -36.97 40.41 -12.12
C PRO A 731 -38.00 41.15 -11.25
N PHE A 732 -37.55 41.94 -10.25
CA PHE A 732 -38.40 42.67 -9.31
C PHE A 732 -38.62 44.13 -9.69
N ASP A 733 -37.84 44.68 -10.64
CA ASP A 733 -38.05 46.03 -11.17
C ASP A 733 -38.98 46.00 -12.39
N SER A 734 -40.17 46.59 -12.26
CA SER A 734 -41.18 46.66 -13.33
C SER A 734 -40.70 47.37 -14.60
N ALA A 735 -39.66 48.21 -14.48
CA ALA A 735 -39.07 48.93 -15.62
C ALA A 735 -37.97 48.13 -16.36
N GLY A 736 -37.62 46.91 -15.88
CA GLY A 736 -36.59 46.07 -16.50
C GLY A 736 -35.20 46.72 -16.54
N ARG A 737 -34.89 47.60 -15.58
CA ARG A 737 -33.58 48.27 -15.55
C ARG A 737 -32.51 47.32 -15.04
N ARG A 738 -31.27 47.66 -15.37
CA ARG A 738 -30.09 46.98 -14.86
C ARG A 738 -29.86 47.39 -13.41
N HIS A 739 -29.84 46.41 -12.52
CA HIS A 739 -29.52 46.60 -11.10
C HIS A 739 -28.12 46.06 -10.79
N THR A 740 -27.50 46.63 -9.76
CA THR A 740 -26.26 46.13 -9.16
C THR A 740 -26.52 45.83 -7.70
N SER A 741 -26.30 44.58 -7.32
CA SER A 741 -26.56 44.07 -5.97
C SER A 741 -25.27 43.57 -5.34
N PHE A 742 -25.21 43.62 -4.02
CA PHE A 742 -24.04 43.19 -3.25
C PHE A 742 -24.47 42.21 -2.15
N ALA A 743 -23.64 41.21 -1.89
CA ALA A 743 -23.75 40.32 -0.74
C ALA A 743 -22.36 40.09 -0.15
N GLN A 744 -22.28 40.03 1.18
CA GLN A 744 -21.03 39.79 1.90
C GLN A 744 -20.99 38.34 2.35
N VAL A 745 -19.89 37.64 2.05
CA VAL A 745 -19.62 36.29 2.51
C VAL A 745 -18.56 36.35 3.60
N ARG A 746 -18.81 35.70 4.73
CA ARG A 746 -17.87 35.52 5.83
C ARG A 746 -17.72 34.06 6.15
N VAL A 747 -16.51 33.64 6.48
CA VAL A 747 -16.19 32.23 6.73
C VAL A 747 -15.45 32.11 8.05
N TYR A 748 -15.94 31.24 8.91
CA TYR A 748 -15.44 31.02 10.26
C TYR A 748 -15.07 29.54 10.45
N PRO A 749 -13.88 29.21 11.00
CA PRO A 749 -13.57 27.84 11.35
C PRO A 749 -14.37 27.43 12.59
N MET A 750 -14.82 26.19 12.63
CA MET A 750 -15.43 25.62 13.82
C MET A 750 -14.38 25.49 14.94
N ALA A 751 -14.78 25.81 16.17
CA ALA A 751 -13.93 25.57 17.34
C ALA A 751 -13.85 24.06 17.61
N ALA A 752 -12.72 23.56 18.10
CA ALA A 752 -12.59 22.17 18.50
C ALA A 752 -13.57 21.87 19.65
N GLU A 753 -14.45 20.89 19.45
CA GLU A 753 -15.27 20.32 20.51
C GLU A 753 -14.33 19.66 21.54
N GLY A 754 -14.44 20.09 22.80
CA GLY A 754 -13.46 19.80 23.86
C GLY A 754 -13.26 20.96 24.83
N ARG A 755 -13.75 22.15 24.48
CA ARG A 755 -13.98 23.23 25.45
C ARG A 755 -15.47 23.57 25.54
N SER A 756 -16.28 22.60 25.97
CA SER A 756 -17.57 22.93 26.53
C SER A 756 -17.37 23.57 27.92
N SER A 757 -17.96 24.76 28.04
CA SER A 757 -18.41 25.41 29.28
C SER A 757 -17.38 25.88 30.33
N GLU A 758 -17.02 27.16 30.20
CA GLU A 758 -17.29 28.22 31.20
C GLU A 758 -16.64 28.23 32.60
N GLU A 759 -15.96 27.18 33.05
CA GLU A 759 -15.20 27.28 34.31
C GLU A 759 -13.77 27.73 34.04
N ILE A 760 -13.48 29.00 34.33
CA ILE A 760 -12.11 29.46 34.48
C ILE A 760 -11.56 28.75 35.72
N GLU A 761 -10.86 27.63 35.52
CA GLU A 761 -10.11 26.96 36.58
C GLU A 761 -8.98 27.88 37.02
N ILE A 762 -9.11 28.42 38.25
CA ILE A 762 -8.10 29.28 38.84
C ILE A 762 -7.19 28.41 39.69
N SER A 763 -5.97 28.18 39.21
CA SER A 763 -4.92 27.50 39.99
C SER A 763 -4.56 28.31 41.23
N THR A 764 -4.44 27.65 42.38
CA THR A 764 -4.03 28.30 43.63
C THR A 764 -2.60 28.86 43.58
N LYS A 765 -1.77 28.42 42.62
CA LYS A 765 -0.41 28.92 42.41
C LYS A 765 -0.37 30.34 41.81
N ASP A 766 -1.41 30.71 41.08
CA ASP A 766 -1.50 31.98 40.37
C ASP A 766 -2.15 33.09 41.20
N LEU A 767 -2.52 32.76 42.45
CA LEU A 767 -3.20 33.66 43.38
C LEU A 767 -2.29 34.08 44.52
N ARG A 768 -2.19 35.39 44.71
CA ARG A 768 -1.69 35.98 45.96
C ARG A 768 -2.89 36.42 46.81
N ILE A 769 -3.01 35.85 48.00
CA ILE A 769 -4.09 36.13 48.94
C ILE A 769 -3.51 36.88 50.15
N ASP A 770 -3.90 38.14 50.30
CA ASP A 770 -3.51 38.98 51.43
C ASP A 770 -4.72 39.16 52.38
N THR A 771 -4.52 38.95 53.68
CA THR A 771 -5.54 39.12 54.72
C THR A 771 -5.28 40.39 55.53
N PHE A 772 -6.31 41.21 55.76
CA PHE A 772 -6.17 42.49 56.47
C PHE A 772 -7.46 42.84 57.25
N ARG A 773 -7.43 43.94 58.01
CA ARG A 773 -8.58 44.39 58.81
C ARG A 773 -9.62 45.08 57.94
N SER A 774 -10.88 44.71 58.13
CA SER A 774 -12.02 45.35 57.46
C SER A 774 -12.13 46.81 57.88
N SER A 775 -12.34 47.72 56.92
CA SER A 775 -12.49 49.14 57.18
C SER A 775 -13.97 49.54 57.21
N GLY A 776 -14.50 49.89 58.39
CA GLY A 776 -15.87 50.35 58.54
C GLY A 776 -16.22 50.76 59.98
N PRO A 777 -17.26 51.61 60.19
CA PRO A 777 -17.71 51.99 61.53
C PRO A 777 -18.44 50.81 62.20
N GLY A 778 -17.73 50.03 63.03
CA GLY A 778 -18.30 48.88 63.75
C GLY A 778 -17.44 48.43 64.93
N GLY A 779 -18.08 47.83 65.95
CA GLY A 779 -17.55 47.63 67.31
C GLY A 779 -16.30 46.74 67.49
N GLN A 780 -16.00 46.34 68.74
CA GLN A 780 -14.76 45.66 69.15
C GLN A 780 -14.28 44.52 68.21
N HIS A 781 -15.20 43.77 67.59
CA HIS A 781 -14.89 42.69 66.66
C HIS A 781 -14.26 43.16 65.31
N VAL A 782 -14.50 44.39 64.87
CA VAL A 782 -13.91 44.96 63.64
C VAL A 782 -12.45 45.38 63.87
N ASN A 783 -12.11 45.80 65.09
CA ASN A 783 -10.77 46.29 65.44
C ASN A 783 -9.80 45.18 65.86
N SER A 784 -10.30 43.98 66.18
CA SER A 784 -9.51 42.87 66.72
C SER A 784 -9.27 41.71 65.74
N THR A 785 -10.02 41.59 64.64
CA THR A 785 -9.98 40.41 63.77
C THR A 785 -9.74 40.76 62.30
N ASP A 786 -8.71 40.15 61.70
CA ASP A 786 -8.31 40.33 60.31
C ASP A 786 -9.24 39.52 59.37
N SER A 787 -10.45 40.05 59.14
CA SER A 787 -11.51 39.36 58.40
C SER A 787 -11.59 39.70 56.91
N ALA A 788 -10.97 40.80 56.44
CA ALA A 788 -10.99 41.20 55.03
C ALA A 788 -9.92 40.47 54.21
N ILE A 789 -10.24 40.18 52.95
CA ILE A 789 -9.37 39.43 52.03
C ILE A 789 -9.21 40.18 50.72
N ARG A 790 -7.97 40.24 50.23
CA ARG A 790 -7.61 40.71 48.89
C ARG A 790 -6.97 39.56 48.13
N ILE A 791 -7.42 39.34 46.91
CA ILE A 791 -6.86 38.34 46.00
C ILE A 791 -6.31 39.06 44.77
N THR A 792 -5.06 38.78 44.43
CA THR A 792 -4.39 39.27 43.22
C THR A 792 -4.05 38.09 42.32
N HIS A 793 -4.53 38.12 41.07
CA HIS A 793 -4.18 37.12 40.07
C HIS A 793 -2.89 37.54 39.36
N LEU A 794 -1.78 36.88 39.67
CA LEU A 794 -0.43 37.23 39.22
C LEU A 794 -0.31 37.36 37.69
N PRO A 795 -0.88 36.47 36.86
CA PRO A 795 -0.76 36.56 35.40
C PRO A 795 -1.48 37.76 34.78
N THR A 796 -2.61 38.18 35.35
CA THR A 796 -3.45 39.25 34.75
C THR A 796 -3.33 40.60 35.43
N GLY A 797 -2.76 40.64 36.64
CA GLY A 797 -2.71 41.83 37.49
C GLY A 797 -4.05 42.26 38.10
N ILE A 798 -5.12 41.46 37.96
CA ILE A 798 -6.45 41.81 38.47
C ILE A 798 -6.49 41.61 39.99
N VAL A 799 -6.88 42.68 40.69
CA VAL A 799 -7.05 42.69 42.14
C VAL A 799 -8.55 42.76 42.47
N VAL A 800 -8.98 41.93 43.40
CA VAL A 800 -10.33 41.94 44.01
C VAL A 800 -10.23 41.88 45.52
N GLN A 801 -11.20 42.46 46.21
CA GLN A 801 -11.24 42.48 47.68
C GLN A 801 -12.68 42.27 48.17
N SER A 802 -12.85 41.52 49.27
CA SER A 802 -14.12 41.38 49.98
C SER A 802 -13.93 41.62 51.49
N GLN A 803 -14.87 42.35 52.08
CA GLN A 803 -14.93 42.71 53.51
C GLN A 803 -16.38 42.71 54.06
N SER A 804 -17.32 42.10 53.34
CA SER A 804 -18.76 42.22 53.58
C SER A 804 -19.24 41.41 54.79
N ASP A 805 -18.61 40.26 55.05
CA ASP A 805 -18.98 39.33 56.10
C ASP A 805 -17.97 39.38 57.27
N ARG A 806 -18.40 38.95 58.47
CA ARG A 806 -17.53 38.82 59.65
C ARG A 806 -16.61 37.59 59.54
N SER A 807 -16.96 36.62 58.67
CA SER A 807 -16.18 35.40 58.46
C SER A 807 -15.15 35.54 57.33
N GLN A 808 -13.89 35.26 57.66
CA GLN A 808 -12.76 35.23 56.71
C GLN A 808 -13.02 34.26 55.55
N HIS A 809 -13.55 33.07 55.81
CA HIS A 809 -13.80 32.07 54.78
C HIS A 809 -14.88 32.50 53.78
N ARG A 810 -15.91 33.23 54.26
CA ARG A 810 -16.98 33.75 53.39
C ARG A 810 -16.47 34.90 52.52
N ASN A 811 -15.68 35.81 53.09
CA ASN A 811 -15.00 36.85 52.31
C ASN A 811 -14.04 36.26 51.26
N LYS A 812 -13.38 35.12 51.56
CA LYS A 812 -12.51 34.42 50.59
C LYS A 812 -13.31 33.88 49.41
N ALA A 813 -14.44 33.22 49.70
CA ALA A 813 -15.31 32.66 48.68
C ALA A 813 -15.91 33.75 47.78
N GLU A 814 -16.34 34.88 48.37
CA GLU A 814 -16.89 36.01 47.63
C GLU A 814 -15.82 36.73 46.79
N ALA A 815 -14.61 36.92 47.32
CA ALA A 815 -13.48 37.46 46.55
C ALA A 815 -13.10 36.55 45.37
N LEU A 816 -13.12 35.22 45.55
CA LEU A 816 -12.92 34.27 44.46
C LEU A 816 -14.03 34.35 43.40
N ALA A 817 -15.29 34.51 43.81
CA ALA A 817 -16.41 34.69 42.89
C ALA A 817 -16.28 35.99 42.07
N MET A 818 -15.89 37.10 42.72
CA MET A 818 -15.60 38.36 42.03
C MET A 818 -14.41 38.25 41.07
N LEU A 819 -13.36 37.50 41.44
CA LEU A 819 -12.21 37.26 40.57
C LEU A 819 -12.63 36.49 39.31
N ARG A 820 -13.42 35.41 39.48
CA ARG A 820 -13.98 34.63 38.38
C ARG A 820 -14.80 35.51 37.43
N ALA A 821 -15.68 36.36 37.96
CA ALA A 821 -16.48 37.28 37.15
C ALA A 821 -15.63 38.28 36.34
N LYS A 822 -14.59 38.87 36.96
CA LYS A 822 -13.69 39.81 36.26
C LYS A 822 -12.82 39.13 35.20
N LEU A 823 -12.33 37.91 35.47
CA LEU A 823 -11.57 37.13 34.50
C LEU A 823 -12.44 36.73 33.30
N TYR A 824 -13.69 36.36 33.56
CA TYR A 824 -14.67 36.06 32.52
C TYR A 824 -14.97 37.28 31.66
N GLN A 825 -15.21 38.44 32.26
CA GLN A 825 -15.42 39.69 31.52
C GLN A 825 -14.24 40.02 30.60
N ARG A 826 -12.99 39.91 31.09
CA ARG A 826 -11.80 40.17 30.29
C ARG A 826 -11.66 39.20 29.11
N LYS A 827 -12.01 37.92 29.30
CA LYS A 827 -12.04 36.93 28.22
C LYS A 827 -13.05 37.33 27.14
N LEU A 828 -14.23 37.78 27.55
CA LEU A 828 -15.28 38.25 26.64
C LEU A 828 -14.83 39.50 25.84
N GLU A 829 -14.17 40.46 26.50
CA GLU A 829 -13.59 41.65 25.86
C GLU A 829 -12.46 41.29 24.87
N GLU A 830 -11.65 40.28 25.18
CA GLU A 830 -10.60 39.82 24.28
C GLU A 830 -11.17 39.11 23.05
N GLU A 831 -12.20 38.28 23.23
CA GLU A 831 -12.92 37.62 22.14
C GLU A 831 -13.65 38.63 21.24
N THR A 832 -14.29 39.65 21.81
CA THR A 832 -14.95 40.71 21.03
C THR A 832 -13.94 41.55 20.26
N ARG A 833 -12.78 41.87 20.85
CA ARG A 833 -11.68 42.56 20.15
C ARG A 833 -11.13 41.73 18.99
N LYS A 834 -10.90 40.42 19.20
CA LYS A 834 -10.47 39.51 18.12
C LYS A 834 -11.51 39.43 17.00
N ARG A 835 -12.81 39.34 17.34
CA ARG A 835 -13.91 39.42 16.36
C ARG A 835 -13.92 40.75 15.60
N GLN A 836 -13.73 41.88 16.29
CA GLN A 836 -13.70 43.20 15.66
C GLN A 836 -12.50 43.39 14.73
N GLN A 837 -11.32 42.90 15.10
CA GLN A 837 -10.14 42.92 14.25
C GLN A 837 -10.32 42.07 12.99
N PHE A 838 -10.91 40.88 13.12
CA PHE A 838 -11.27 40.04 11.97
C PHE A 838 -12.30 40.73 11.06
N ALA A 839 -13.32 41.37 11.66
CA ALA A 839 -14.34 42.11 10.92
C ALA A 839 -13.78 43.35 10.21
N GLN A 840 -12.78 44.05 10.77
CA GLN A 840 -12.13 45.21 10.14
C GLN A 840 -11.24 44.84 8.95
N GLY A 841 -10.71 43.61 8.89
CA GLY A 841 -9.94 43.12 7.74
C GLY A 841 -10.79 42.78 6.51
N LEU A 842 -12.09 42.59 6.70
CA LEU A 842 -13.09 42.39 5.64
C LEU A 842 -13.68 43.75 5.30
N GLY A 843 -13.24 44.35 4.17
CA GLY A 843 -13.64 45.70 3.78
C GLY A 843 -15.16 45.97 3.83
N GLU A 844 -15.54 47.24 4.04
CA GLU A 844 -16.95 47.64 4.14
C GLU A 844 -17.78 47.20 2.93
N ASN A 845 -19.07 46.92 3.16
CA ASN A 845 -20.10 46.60 2.15
C ASN A 845 -20.44 47.82 1.29
N ALA A 846 -19.42 48.36 0.64
CA ALA A 846 -19.45 49.57 -0.16
C ALA A 846 -18.82 49.34 -1.53
N TRP A 847 -19.17 50.22 -2.46
CA TRP A 847 -18.65 50.21 -3.82
C TRP A 847 -17.11 50.31 -3.81
N GLY A 848 -16.41 49.38 -4.44
CA GLY A 848 -14.95 49.38 -4.56
C GLY A 848 -14.23 48.23 -3.85
N ASN A 849 -14.89 47.55 -2.90
CA ASN A 849 -14.30 46.43 -2.13
C ASN A 849 -14.76 45.04 -2.60
N GLN A 850 -15.28 44.92 -3.83
CA GLN A 850 -15.76 43.63 -4.35
C GLN A 850 -14.62 42.69 -4.73
N ILE A 851 -14.71 41.43 -4.27
CA ILE A 851 -13.74 40.39 -4.62
C ILE A 851 -14.11 39.71 -5.95
N ARG A 852 -15.41 39.56 -6.25
CA ARG A 852 -15.90 38.94 -7.48
C ARG A 852 -17.10 39.67 -8.05
N SER A 853 -17.18 39.76 -9.37
CA SER A 853 -18.31 40.35 -10.09
C SER A 853 -18.94 39.34 -11.03
N TYR A 854 -20.24 39.13 -10.86
CA TYR A 854 -21.10 38.26 -11.66
C TYR A 854 -21.95 39.15 -12.57
N VAL A 855 -21.54 39.31 -13.82
CA VAL A 855 -22.27 40.10 -14.81
C VAL A 855 -23.07 39.14 -15.68
N LEU A 856 -24.40 39.23 -15.61
CA LEU A 856 -25.31 38.43 -16.43
C LEU A 856 -25.84 39.21 -17.64
N HIS A 857 -25.76 40.55 -17.60
CA HIS A 857 -26.18 41.45 -18.67
C HIS A 857 -25.30 42.73 -18.68
N PRO A 858 -24.85 43.24 -19.83
CA PRO A 858 -25.21 42.87 -21.21
C PRO A 858 -24.46 41.66 -21.79
N TYR A 859 -23.42 41.21 -21.11
CA TYR A 859 -22.68 39.98 -21.42
C TYR A 859 -22.63 39.10 -20.18
N GLN A 860 -22.41 37.81 -20.37
CA GLN A 860 -22.24 36.84 -19.29
C GLN A 860 -20.76 36.67 -18.99
N LEU A 861 -20.34 37.08 -17.80
CA LEU A 861 -18.96 36.97 -17.32
C LEU A 861 -18.92 36.99 -15.80
N VAL A 862 -18.23 36.02 -15.20
CA VAL A 862 -17.83 36.08 -13.79
C VAL A 862 -16.35 36.40 -13.73
N LYS A 863 -15.96 37.46 -13.01
CA LYS A 863 -14.55 37.86 -12.86
C LYS A 863 -14.17 38.02 -11.39
N ASP A 864 -13.07 37.40 -10.97
CA ASP A 864 -12.42 37.66 -9.69
C ASP A 864 -11.42 38.81 -9.85
N HIS A 865 -11.57 39.85 -9.04
CA HIS A 865 -10.76 41.08 -9.13
C HIS A 865 -9.40 40.94 -8.45
N ARG A 866 -9.20 39.90 -7.62
CA ARG A 866 -7.94 39.67 -6.91
C ARG A 866 -6.95 38.93 -7.80
N THR A 867 -7.42 37.89 -8.49
CA THR A 867 -6.59 37.06 -9.39
C THR A 867 -6.68 37.46 -10.86
N ASN A 868 -7.62 38.35 -11.21
CA ASN A 868 -7.99 38.70 -12.59
C ASN A 868 -8.50 37.54 -13.45
N TYR A 869 -8.75 36.36 -12.87
CA TYR A 869 -9.35 35.23 -13.58
C TYR A 869 -10.82 35.50 -13.90
N SER A 870 -11.27 35.07 -15.08
CA SER A 870 -12.63 35.27 -15.55
C SER A 870 -13.18 34.08 -16.30
N GLU A 871 -14.44 33.75 -16.05
CA GLU A 871 -15.18 32.64 -16.66
C GLU A 871 -16.40 33.17 -17.42
N GLY A 872 -16.62 32.67 -18.64
CA GLY A 872 -17.72 33.08 -19.51
C GLY A 872 -19.03 32.35 -19.19
N ASN A 873 -18.94 31.10 -18.71
CA ASN A 873 -20.12 30.30 -18.41
C ASN A 873 -20.70 30.62 -17.02
N THR A 874 -21.46 31.71 -16.94
CA THR A 874 -22.08 32.17 -15.67
C THR A 874 -23.04 31.15 -15.03
N GLY A 875 -23.66 30.27 -15.83
CA GLY A 875 -24.59 29.25 -15.33
C GLY A 875 -23.89 28.19 -14.48
N GLN A 876 -22.81 27.60 -15.00
CA GLN A 876 -22.01 26.59 -14.28
C GLN A 876 -21.44 27.13 -12.97
N VAL A 877 -20.96 28.37 -12.97
CA VAL A 877 -20.44 29.02 -11.76
C VAL A 877 -21.53 29.16 -10.69
N LEU A 878 -22.75 29.59 -11.07
CA LEU A 878 -23.88 29.70 -10.15
C LEU A 878 -24.45 28.34 -9.70
N ASP A 879 -24.14 27.27 -10.43
CA ASP A 879 -24.50 25.90 -10.08
C ASP A 879 -23.47 25.21 -9.17
N GLY A 880 -22.33 25.85 -8.88
CA GLY A 880 -21.35 25.40 -7.89
C GLY A 880 -19.93 25.16 -8.41
N ASP A 881 -19.66 25.37 -9.71
CA ASP A 881 -18.30 25.23 -10.28
C ASP A 881 -17.45 26.47 -10.00
N ILE A 882 -17.03 26.61 -8.74
CA ILE A 882 -16.19 27.72 -8.25
C ILE A 882 -14.76 27.31 -7.90
N ASP A 883 -14.43 26.02 -8.08
CA ASP A 883 -13.13 25.45 -7.72
C ASP A 883 -11.99 26.19 -8.41
N HIS A 884 -12.12 26.46 -9.70
CA HIS A 884 -11.15 27.23 -10.48
C HIS A 884 -10.82 28.60 -9.87
N PHE A 885 -11.81 29.30 -9.29
CA PHE A 885 -11.55 30.58 -8.63
C PHE A 885 -10.77 30.41 -7.32
N ILE A 886 -11.13 29.40 -6.53
CA ILE A 886 -10.49 29.06 -5.26
C ILE A 886 -9.03 28.66 -5.51
N GLU A 887 -8.79 27.77 -6.49
CA GLU A 887 -7.45 27.30 -6.87
C GLU A 887 -6.53 28.45 -7.29
N LYS A 888 -6.99 29.32 -8.19
CA LYS A 888 -6.22 30.48 -8.62
C LYS A 888 -5.91 31.42 -7.47
N MET A 889 -6.82 31.57 -6.50
CA MET A 889 -6.60 32.40 -5.33
C MET A 889 -5.55 31.80 -4.40
N LEU A 890 -5.61 30.48 -4.12
CA LEU A 890 -4.62 29.79 -3.31
C LEU A 890 -3.22 29.89 -3.94
N LEU A 891 -3.12 29.71 -5.26
CA LEU A 891 -1.86 29.88 -6.01
C LEU A 891 -1.36 31.32 -5.97
N HIS A 892 -2.24 32.32 -6.11
CA HIS A 892 -1.87 33.73 -6.03
C HIS A 892 -1.34 34.12 -4.65
N GLN A 893 -1.96 33.63 -3.58
CA GLN A 893 -1.50 33.84 -2.20
C GLN A 893 -0.14 33.19 -1.93
N ALA A 894 0.09 32.00 -2.49
CA ALA A 894 1.37 31.32 -2.40
C ALA A 894 2.46 32.13 -3.12
N ALA A 895 2.20 32.60 -4.34
CA ALA A 895 3.13 33.41 -5.11
C ALA A 895 3.48 34.74 -4.44
N SER A 896 2.50 35.43 -3.81
CA SER A 896 2.76 36.68 -3.09
C SER A 896 3.65 36.49 -1.86
N LYS A 897 3.54 35.36 -1.16
CA LYS A 897 4.38 35.06 0.01
C LYS A 897 5.84 34.78 -0.36
N SER A 898 6.10 34.20 -1.54
CA SER A 898 7.45 33.93 -2.03
C SER A 898 8.21 35.20 -2.43
N GLY A 899 7.51 36.21 -2.97
CA GLY A 899 8.11 37.50 -3.34
C GLY A 899 8.56 38.36 -2.15
N ASP A 900 7.88 38.26 -1.00
CA ASP A 900 8.23 39.01 0.21
C ASP A 900 9.51 38.51 0.91
N ILE A 901 10.05 37.35 0.51
CA ILE A 901 11.28 36.77 1.06
C ILE A 901 12.53 37.32 0.35
N GLU A 902 12.44 37.62 -0.95
CA GLU A 902 13.56 38.23 -1.70
C GLU A 902 13.81 39.70 -1.31
N ASP A 903 12.75 40.46 -0.99
CA ASP A 903 12.87 41.89 -0.63
C ASP A 903 13.27 42.14 0.83
N ARG A 904 13.38 41.10 1.67
CA ARG A 904 13.78 41.22 3.09
C ARG A 904 15.25 40.92 3.36
N ASN A 905 16.05 40.62 2.33
CA ASN A 905 17.48 40.34 2.51
C ASN A 905 18.36 41.21 1.60
N PRO A 906 18.51 42.53 1.89
CA PRO A 906 19.52 43.33 1.23
C PRO A 906 20.89 43.02 1.86
N GLY A 907 21.48 41.91 1.42
CA GLY A 907 22.90 41.65 1.64
C GLY A 907 23.20 40.30 2.27
N VAL A 908 23.37 39.28 1.43
CA VAL A 908 24.62 38.52 1.39
C VAL A 908 24.88 38.15 -0.06
N SER A 909 25.92 38.75 -0.62
CA SER A 909 26.53 38.47 -1.91
C SER A 909 27.25 37.12 -1.91
N ASN A 910 27.21 36.44 -3.06
CA ASN A 910 28.18 35.48 -3.61
C ASN A 910 29.05 34.67 -2.62
N GLU A 911 28.80 33.37 -2.55
CA GLU A 911 29.80 32.31 -2.77
C GLU A 911 29.13 30.97 -3.09
#